data_AF-A0A9R1DUW2-F1
#
_entry.id   AF-A0A9R1DUW2-F1
#
_cell.length_a   1.000
_cell.length_b   1.000
_cell.length_c   1.000
_cell.angle_alpha   90.00
_cell.angle_beta   90.00
_cell.angle_gamma   90.00
#
_symmetry.space_group_name_H-M   'P 1'
#
loop_
_entity.id
_entity.type
_entity.pdbx_description
1 polymer ?
#
loop_
_entity_poly.entity_id
_entity_poly.type
_entity_poly.pdbx_seq_one_letter_code
_entity_poly.pdbx_strand_id
1 'polypeptide(L)'
;MRYQMWHRQLDLTLPHFAKHFENESYLILLDDVWPGSILDSIIKVLPNNRGSKIIVTTRFEAVAASFIREADNPICEVKGLLDEESRELFERTLFESSGREHVTKRFEAAATTSKRKGSEDVMVPDKVWKMCKGLPLAIVTMAGHVACNPSKSGEEWSNLCSYLFLESVKDGRQQQLTQAEVGRIVSHCFNDMPAEIKICALYLSIFPLGNKISTKRLMRRWIVEGLISEREDLSVENVAVAYFNHLIRRQVIQPVEYNSNGNVKQCVVYRMFLEYIVAKASEDNFITVAGGTWRTQLSRSKVRQMSLQGCDSSNAKEMEKMDLSHVRSLTMFGSLNQLPSHLFKFRIVHTLDLEGCTGFQVCHTDKICKMLLLKYLGLRRTDTKRLPDTIGNLKNLETLDIRETNIAELPETVCQLERLVNIFGGDKRTKRPLRLPEGLIKKRKMKALRILTGIEIVGGWVDLYHLTELRKLAIYKLNTMSSKDLSSYIGHLGGCSIQTLIIYDESSNFLESLYHLSRAPMLLVALELTCKMVKIPGWIAELAVLKKLTLSVTALRTDNLKYLSNLSLFSLTFRAAESQHPETHAIVVKNKLCSGGVITVPDEGFKNLKVFRISALRMPLLKFSRYAMPELETLELNFSMLEGVLGTENLVRLEMVHLRLMDKEGGEDQTKDVQKEMEEAVEKRTDGKAPRVILHGRLVETKPKL
;
A
#
# COMPACT_ATOMS: atom_id res chain seq x y z
N MET A 1 12.35 -14.53 28.95
CA MET A 1 11.80 -15.53 28.00
C MET A 1 11.54 -15.05 26.57
N ARG A 2 11.54 -13.74 26.22
CA ARG A 2 11.75 -13.29 24.81
C ARG A 2 13.13 -13.71 24.27
N TYR A 3 14.09 -13.82 25.18
CA TYR A 3 15.49 -14.17 24.95
C TYR A 3 15.72 -15.55 24.32
N GLN A 4 15.07 -16.61 24.79
CA GLN A 4 15.55 -17.97 24.51
C GLN A 4 15.19 -18.53 23.11
N MET A 5 14.19 -17.97 22.41
CA MET A 5 13.76 -18.49 21.10
C MET A 5 14.41 -17.79 19.91
N TRP A 6 14.74 -16.49 20.01
CA TRP A 6 15.59 -15.84 19.02
C TRP A 6 16.96 -16.54 18.96
N HIS A 7 17.54 -16.91 20.11
CA HIS A 7 18.80 -17.66 20.19
C HIS A 7 18.80 -18.93 19.32
N ARG A 8 17.82 -19.83 19.42
CA ARG A 8 17.86 -21.10 18.66
C ARG A 8 17.80 -20.97 17.13
N GLN A 9 17.05 -19.99 16.60
CA GLN A 9 16.92 -19.81 15.16
C GLN A 9 18.05 -18.94 14.59
N LEU A 10 18.56 -17.99 15.39
CA LEU A 10 19.82 -17.28 15.10
C LEU A 10 21.01 -18.23 15.12
N ASP A 11 21.15 -19.12 16.10
CA ASP A 11 22.29 -20.05 16.21
C ASP A 11 22.42 -20.97 14.98
N LEU A 12 21.30 -21.34 14.35
CA LEU A 12 21.27 -22.17 13.13
C LEU A 12 21.56 -21.37 11.85
N THR A 13 21.27 -20.06 11.82
CA THR A 13 21.37 -19.22 10.62
C THR A 13 22.58 -18.29 10.61
N LEU A 14 23.07 -17.89 11.78
CA LEU A 14 24.23 -17.02 11.97
C LEU A 14 25.51 -17.53 11.30
N PRO A 15 25.86 -18.83 11.35
CA PRO A 15 27.07 -19.33 10.67
C PRO A 15 26.97 -19.23 9.15
N HIS A 16 25.78 -19.51 8.58
CA HIS A 16 25.53 -19.32 7.15
C HIS A 16 25.56 -17.84 6.76
N PHE A 17 25.04 -16.99 7.65
CA PHE A 17 25.04 -15.53 7.46
C PHE A 17 26.46 -14.97 7.48
N ALA A 18 27.31 -15.37 8.44
CA ALA A 18 28.71 -14.98 8.53
C ALA A 18 29.53 -15.40 7.31
N LYS A 19 29.34 -16.62 6.83
CA LYS A 19 30.04 -17.14 5.64
C LYS A 19 29.78 -16.30 4.39
N HIS A 20 28.61 -15.65 4.30
CA HIS A 20 28.29 -14.75 3.19
C HIS A 20 29.12 -13.47 3.20
N PHE A 21 29.59 -13.04 4.38
CA PHE A 21 30.34 -11.80 4.57
C PHE A 21 31.84 -12.01 4.66
N GLU A 22 32.37 -13.24 4.61
CA GLU A 22 33.81 -13.53 4.82
C GLU A 22 34.74 -12.70 3.93
N ASN A 23 34.34 -12.38 2.69
CA ASN A 23 35.18 -11.64 1.73
C ASN A 23 34.60 -10.30 1.25
N GLU A 24 33.51 -9.81 1.86
CA GLU A 24 32.85 -8.56 1.46
C GLU A 24 32.84 -7.53 2.60
N SER A 25 32.88 -6.24 2.26
CA SER A 25 32.61 -5.15 3.21
C SER A 25 31.09 -4.98 3.37
N TYR A 26 30.59 -4.91 4.60
CA TYR A 26 29.15 -4.83 4.85
C TYR A 26 28.75 -3.62 5.69
N LEU A 27 27.51 -3.17 5.51
CA LEU A 27 26.84 -2.20 6.37
C LEU A 27 25.57 -2.82 6.93
N ILE A 28 25.49 -3.00 8.25
CA ILE A 28 24.34 -3.60 8.93
C ILE A 28 23.68 -2.55 9.83
N LEU A 29 22.37 -2.36 9.68
CA LEU A 29 21.56 -1.54 10.59
C LEU A 29 20.72 -2.46 11.48
N LEU A 30 20.98 -2.43 12.78
CA LEU A 30 20.17 -3.09 13.81
C LEU A 30 19.27 -2.04 14.46
N ASP A 31 18.00 -2.03 14.04
CA ASP A 31 17.03 -1.02 14.47
C ASP A 31 16.25 -1.44 15.73
N ASP A 32 16.05 -0.50 16.66
CA ASP A 32 15.34 -0.64 17.94
C ASP A 32 15.81 -1.84 18.79
N VAL A 33 17.09 -1.89 19.14
CA VAL A 33 17.67 -2.96 19.95
C VAL A 33 17.32 -2.80 21.44
N TRP A 34 16.95 -3.92 22.08
CA TRP A 34 16.56 -3.98 23.49
C TRP A 34 17.67 -4.61 24.35
N PRO A 35 17.66 -4.42 25.68
CA PRO A 35 18.71 -4.93 26.56
C PRO A 35 18.87 -6.45 26.53
N GLY A 36 20.09 -6.91 26.19
CA GLY A 36 20.69 -8.19 26.57
C GLY A 36 21.42 -9.00 25.47
N SER A 37 21.72 -10.26 25.76
CA SER A 37 22.78 -11.09 25.13
C SER A 37 22.67 -11.46 23.64
N ILE A 38 21.60 -11.10 22.92
CA ILE A 38 21.44 -11.49 21.50
C ILE A 38 22.41 -10.71 20.61
N LEU A 39 22.63 -9.44 20.95
CA LEU A 39 23.49 -8.53 20.21
C LEU A 39 24.95 -9.00 20.24
N ASP A 40 25.43 -9.41 21.42
CA ASP A 40 26.76 -10.01 21.59
C ASP A 40 26.93 -11.28 20.74
N SER A 41 25.89 -12.11 20.64
CA SER A 41 25.92 -13.31 19.79
C SER A 41 26.00 -12.98 18.30
N ILE A 42 25.34 -11.92 17.85
CA ILE A 42 25.40 -11.48 16.45
C ILE A 42 26.78 -10.92 16.12
N ILE A 43 27.30 -10.02 16.97
CA ILE A 43 28.60 -9.36 16.76
C ILE A 43 29.73 -10.39 16.75
N LYS A 44 29.72 -11.37 17.66
CA LYS A 44 30.76 -12.42 17.74
C LYS A 44 30.88 -13.28 16.49
N VAL A 45 29.80 -13.41 15.71
CA VAL A 45 29.76 -14.32 14.55
C VAL A 45 30.10 -13.58 13.25
N LEU A 46 30.01 -12.25 13.21
CA LEU A 46 30.28 -11.48 11.99
C LEU A 46 31.80 -11.32 11.75
N PRO A 47 32.28 -11.50 10.49
CA PRO A 47 33.70 -11.39 10.16
C PRO A 47 34.17 -9.94 10.19
N ASN A 48 35.28 -9.65 10.86
CA ASN A 48 35.79 -8.28 10.96
C ASN A 48 36.58 -7.86 9.69
N ASN A 49 35.84 -7.46 8.64
CA ASN A 49 36.41 -7.04 7.37
C ASN A 49 36.64 -5.53 7.31
N ARG A 50 37.78 -5.11 6.73
CA ARG A 50 38.11 -3.68 6.54
C ARG A 50 36.98 -2.96 5.79
N GLY A 51 36.47 -1.88 6.39
CA GLY A 51 35.40 -1.05 5.82
C GLY A 51 33.98 -1.45 6.23
N SER A 52 33.81 -2.53 6.99
CA SER A 52 32.50 -2.95 7.48
C SER A 52 32.03 -2.09 8.64
N LYS A 53 30.73 -1.79 8.70
CA LYS A 53 30.12 -0.94 9.74
C LYS A 53 28.81 -1.56 10.24
N ILE A 54 28.57 -1.43 11.53
CA ILE A 54 27.31 -1.80 12.17
C ILE A 54 26.74 -0.55 12.82
N ILE A 55 25.52 -0.17 12.45
CA ILE A 55 24.77 0.91 13.06
C ILE A 55 23.72 0.26 13.95
N VAL A 56 23.70 0.65 15.22
CA VAL A 56 22.70 0.17 16.19
C VAL A 56 21.88 1.36 16.66
N THR A 57 20.55 1.26 16.55
CA THR A 57 19.65 2.23 17.17
C THR A 57 19.02 1.60 18.42
N THR A 58 18.95 2.35 19.51
CA THR A 58 18.34 1.89 20.76
C THR A 58 17.79 3.07 21.54
N ARG A 59 16.78 2.80 22.38
CA ARG A 59 16.22 3.75 23.35
C ARG A 59 16.86 3.63 24.73
N PHE A 60 17.72 2.63 24.93
CA PHE A 60 18.28 2.29 26.22
C PHE A 60 19.76 2.64 26.26
N GLU A 61 20.11 3.62 27.08
CA GLU A 61 21.51 4.01 27.31
C GLU A 61 22.36 2.82 27.78
N ALA A 62 21.79 1.91 28.58
CA ALA A 62 22.46 0.69 29.01
C ALA A 62 22.90 -0.23 27.83
N VAL A 63 22.15 -0.23 26.72
CA VAL A 63 22.55 -0.96 25.51
C VAL A 63 23.70 -0.23 24.82
N ALA A 64 23.63 1.09 24.65
CA ALA A 64 24.73 1.88 24.07
C ALA A 64 26.02 1.77 24.92
N ALA A 65 25.90 1.83 26.24
CA ALA A 65 27.02 1.71 27.17
C ALA A 65 27.73 0.35 27.08
N SER A 66 27.02 -0.71 26.70
CA SER A 66 27.64 -2.03 26.49
C SER A 66 28.65 -2.06 25.32
N PHE A 67 28.57 -1.10 24.39
CA PHE A 67 29.48 -0.97 23.23
C PHE A 67 30.74 -0.14 23.47
N ILE A 68 30.83 0.54 24.62
CA ILE A 68 31.99 1.40 24.99
C ILE A 68 33.25 0.54 25.29
N ARG A 69 33.14 -0.79 25.26
CA ARG A 69 34.26 -1.71 25.55
C ARG A 69 35.42 -1.62 24.55
N GLU A 70 35.22 -1.01 23.38
CA GLU A 70 36.28 -0.72 22.40
C GLU A 70 36.34 0.79 22.17
N ALA A 71 37.53 1.38 22.31
CA ALA A 71 37.77 2.82 22.39
C ALA A 71 37.38 3.64 21.13
N ASP A 72 36.92 2.99 20.05
CA ASP A 72 36.66 3.58 18.74
C ASP A 72 35.18 3.57 18.29
N ASN A 73 34.23 3.25 19.19
CA ASN A 73 32.80 3.21 18.83
C ASN A 73 32.07 4.52 19.19
N PRO A 74 31.78 5.41 18.22
CA PRO A 74 31.11 6.68 18.50
C PRO A 74 29.63 6.46 18.85
N ILE A 75 29.21 6.94 20.02
CA ILE A 75 27.80 7.04 20.38
C ILE A 75 27.25 8.35 19.81
N CYS A 76 26.23 8.25 18.95
CA CYS A 76 25.51 9.39 18.43
C CYS A 76 24.20 9.57 19.18
N GLU A 77 24.16 10.53 20.10
CA GLU A 77 22.92 10.96 20.75
C GLU A 77 22.11 11.83 19.77
N VAL A 78 20.93 11.36 19.38
CA VAL A 78 20.03 12.10 18.50
C VAL A 78 19.29 13.15 19.33
N LYS A 79 19.67 14.42 19.16
CA LYS A 79 19.02 15.56 19.83
C LYS A 79 17.69 15.90 19.16
N GLY A 80 16.80 16.54 19.93
CA GLY A 80 15.58 17.15 19.38
C GLY A 80 15.90 18.29 18.42
N LEU A 81 14.93 18.60 17.57
CA LEU A 81 14.99 19.73 16.64
C LEU A 81 15.06 21.06 17.38
N LEU A 82 15.75 22.03 16.77
CA LEU A 82 15.73 23.41 17.24
C LEU A 82 14.34 24.04 17.05
N ASP A 83 14.07 25.18 17.67
CA ASP A 83 12.76 25.83 17.61
C ASP A 83 12.37 26.23 16.19
N GLU A 84 13.33 26.74 15.40
CA GLU A 84 13.13 27.09 13.99
C GLU A 84 12.81 25.86 13.13
N GLU A 85 13.58 24.78 13.28
CA GLU A 85 13.36 23.52 12.57
C GLU A 85 12.03 22.85 12.98
N SER A 86 11.66 22.97 14.26
CA SER A 86 10.40 22.47 14.79
C SER A 86 9.21 23.22 14.20
N ARG A 87 9.33 24.54 14.07
CA ARG A 87 8.34 25.38 13.42
C ARG A 87 8.20 25.02 11.94
N GLU A 88 9.31 24.89 11.22
CA GLU A 88 9.30 24.50 9.80
C GLU A 88 8.62 23.14 9.60
N LEU A 89 8.97 22.15 10.44
CA LEU A 89 8.34 20.83 10.42
C LEU A 89 6.83 20.91 10.70
N PHE A 90 6.44 21.69 11.71
CA PHE A 90 5.03 21.89 12.07
C PHE A 90 4.23 22.51 10.91
N GLU A 91 4.71 23.62 10.36
CA GLU A 91 4.06 24.33 9.25
C GLU A 91 3.96 23.44 8.01
N ARG A 92 5.03 22.72 7.67
CA ARG A 92 5.05 21.76 6.56
C ARG A 92 4.01 20.65 6.75
N THR A 93 3.98 20.01 7.92
CA THR A 93 3.02 18.93 8.19
C THR A 93 1.58 19.45 8.25
N LEU A 94 1.36 20.64 8.81
CA LEU A 94 0.05 21.29 8.85
C LEU A 94 -0.46 21.56 7.43
N PHE A 95 0.41 22.04 6.54
CA PHE A 95 0.11 22.26 5.14
C PHE A 95 -0.25 20.95 4.41
N GLU A 96 0.56 19.91 4.57
CA GLU A 96 0.33 18.58 3.99
C GLU A 96 -1.00 17.97 4.47
N SER A 97 -1.34 18.18 5.75
CA SER A 97 -2.51 17.58 6.39
C SER A 97 -3.82 18.33 6.13
N SER A 98 -3.78 19.64 5.85
CA SER A 98 -4.99 20.46 5.63
C SER A 98 -5.58 20.32 4.21
N GLY A 99 -4.83 19.73 3.27
CA GLY A 99 -5.22 19.62 1.86
C GLY A 99 -5.12 20.96 1.12
N ARG A 100 -4.67 20.92 -0.15
CA ARG A 100 -4.36 22.13 -0.95
C ARG A 100 -5.57 23.07 -1.21
N GLU A 101 -6.82 22.60 -1.12
CA GLU A 101 -8.00 23.45 -1.39
C GLU A 101 -8.25 24.54 -0.35
N HIS A 102 -7.79 24.37 0.90
CA HIS A 102 -7.90 25.40 1.94
C HIS A 102 -6.74 26.42 1.91
N VAL A 103 -5.73 26.20 1.08
CA VAL A 103 -4.45 26.92 1.10
C VAL A 103 -4.45 28.15 0.20
N THR A 104 -5.12 28.13 -0.96
CA THR A 104 -5.21 29.31 -1.84
C THR A 104 -5.85 30.51 -1.13
N LYS A 105 -6.78 30.28 -0.20
CA LYS A 105 -7.35 31.35 0.63
C LYS A 105 -6.42 31.86 1.74
N ARG A 106 -5.41 31.09 2.16
CA ARG A 106 -4.58 31.41 3.33
C ARG A 106 -3.24 32.05 2.97
N PHE A 107 -2.69 31.77 1.78
CA PHE A 107 -1.41 32.32 1.34
C PHE A 107 -1.53 33.61 0.50
N GLU A 108 -2.65 33.85 -0.21
CA GLU A 108 -2.87 35.14 -0.89
C GLU A 108 -3.07 36.30 0.12
N ALA A 109 -3.55 36.00 1.33
CA ALA A 109 -3.69 36.96 2.42
C ALA A 109 -2.35 37.34 3.10
N ALA A 110 -1.34 36.45 3.05
CA ALA A 110 -0.02 36.72 3.62
C ALA A 110 0.87 37.57 2.69
N ALA A 111 0.64 37.50 1.37
CA ALA A 111 1.39 38.27 0.37
C ALA A 111 0.81 39.66 0.07
N THR A 112 -0.40 39.99 0.58
CA THR A 112 -1.00 41.31 0.44
C THR A 112 -1.23 41.96 1.81
N THR A 113 -0.18 42.55 2.36
CA THR A 113 -0.28 43.55 3.43
C THR A 113 -1.00 44.80 2.92
N SER A 114 -2.33 44.76 2.89
CA SER A 114 -3.15 45.95 3.00
C SER A 114 -4.46 45.62 3.69
N LYS A 115 -4.58 46.11 4.92
CA LYS A 115 -5.78 46.23 5.76
C LYS A 115 -7.09 45.81 5.08
N ARG A 116 -7.54 44.58 5.34
CA ARG A 116 -8.97 44.25 5.39
C ARG A 116 -9.30 43.62 6.74
N LYS A 117 -9.88 44.44 7.62
CA LYS A 117 -10.68 43.98 8.76
C LYS A 117 -11.84 43.14 8.21
N GLY A 118 -11.97 41.88 8.63
CA GLY A 118 -13.19 41.11 8.30
C GLY A 118 -13.12 39.59 8.22
N SER A 119 -12.00 38.94 8.53
CA SER A 119 -11.99 37.50 8.79
C SER A 119 -11.07 37.21 9.97
N GLU A 120 -11.63 36.67 11.05
CA GLU A 120 -10.84 36.13 12.17
C GLU A 120 -10.02 34.94 11.67
N ASP A 121 -8.79 35.21 11.21
CA ASP A 121 -7.82 34.16 10.94
C ASP A 121 -7.45 33.51 12.27
N VAL A 122 -7.79 32.23 12.43
CA VAL A 122 -7.39 31.41 13.56
C VAL A 122 -5.87 31.31 13.58
N MET A 123 -5.21 32.14 14.39
CA MET A 123 -3.77 32.10 14.62
C MET A 123 -3.47 30.95 15.59
N VAL A 124 -2.76 29.93 15.10
CA VAL A 124 -2.30 28.83 15.94
C VAL A 124 -1.14 29.35 16.81
N PRO A 125 -1.24 29.31 18.15
CA PRO A 125 -0.19 29.85 19.01
C PRO A 125 1.11 29.05 18.90
N ASP A 126 2.26 29.74 18.94
CA ASP A 126 3.60 29.13 18.99
C ASP A 126 3.75 28.05 20.06
N LYS A 127 3.00 28.21 21.16
CA LYS A 127 2.97 27.27 22.28
C LYS A 127 2.65 25.84 21.84
N VAL A 128 1.89 25.64 20.75
CA VAL A 128 1.43 24.34 20.25
C VAL A 128 2.57 23.46 19.73
N TRP A 129 3.58 24.03 19.07
CA TRP A 129 4.75 23.26 18.63
C TRP A 129 5.94 23.39 19.59
N LYS A 130 6.11 24.54 20.27
CA LYS A 130 7.16 24.71 21.29
C LYS A 130 7.00 23.73 22.46
N MET A 131 5.76 23.39 22.84
CA MET A 131 5.49 22.35 23.85
C MET A 131 6.00 20.95 23.45
N CYS A 132 6.25 20.72 22.16
CA CYS A 132 6.78 19.45 21.68
C CYS A 132 8.30 19.30 21.93
N LYS A 133 8.97 20.34 22.45
CA LYS A 133 10.40 20.37 22.83
C LYS A 133 11.33 19.72 21.78
N GLY A 134 11.11 20.04 20.50
CA GLY A 134 11.93 19.52 19.41
C GLY A 134 11.68 18.07 19.00
N LEU A 135 10.73 17.35 19.62
CA LEU A 135 10.47 15.94 19.28
C LEU A 135 9.64 15.83 17.98
N PRO A 136 10.19 15.29 16.87
CA PRO A 136 9.52 15.31 15.57
C PRO A 136 8.16 14.63 15.57
N LEU A 137 8.01 13.50 16.27
CA LEU A 137 6.76 12.76 16.32
C LEU A 137 5.64 13.54 17.04
N ALA A 138 5.97 14.24 18.12
CA ALA A 138 5.01 15.07 18.85
C ALA A 138 4.58 16.27 17.98
N ILE A 139 5.54 16.91 17.30
CA ILE A 139 5.29 18.02 16.38
C ILE A 139 4.35 17.60 15.26
N VAL A 140 4.65 16.49 14.58
CA VAL A 140 3.85 15.95 13.47
C VAL A 140 2.45 15.57 13.94
N THR A 141 2.33 14.96 15.12
CA THR A 141 1.04 14.58 15.73
C THR A 141 0.18 15.82 16.03
N MET A 142 0.77 16.85 16.65
CA MET A 142 0.06 18.10 16.95
C MET A 142 -0.32 18.85 15.67
N ALA A 143 0.56 18.90 14.66
CA ALA A 143 0.26 19.52 13.37
C ALA A 143 -0.95 18.85 12.69
N GLY A 144 -0.99 17.51 12.65
CA GLY A 144 -2.13 16.76 12.12
C GLY A 144 -3.42 16.97 12.92
N HIS A 145 -3.31 17.11 14.25
CA HIS A 145 -4.45 17.40 15.12
C HIS A 145 -5.01 18.80 14.90
N VAL A 146 -4.16 19.82 14.72
CA VAL A 146 -4.56 21.18 14.37
C VAL A 146 -5.21 21.23 12.98
N ALA A 147 -4.62 20.54 11.99
CA ALA A 147 -5.17 20.47 10.63
C ALA A 147 -6.62 19.94 10.60
N CYS A 148 -6.93 18.99 11.48
CA CYS A 148 -8.25 18.36 11.54
C CYS A 148 -9.25 19.09 12.46
N ASN A 149 -8.84 20.17 13.12
CA ASN A 149 -9.68 20.99 14.01
C ASN A 149 -9.58 22.48 13.65
N PRO A 150 -9.95 22.88 12.42
CA PRO A 150 -9.79 24.26 11.95
C PRO A 150 -10.69 25.26 12.69
N SER A 151 -11.74 24.80 13.37
CA SER A 151 -12.69 25.63 14.11
C SER A 151 -12.20 26.03 15.50
N LYS A 152 -11.13 25.41 16.03
CA LYS A 152 -10.65 25.70 17.38
C LYS A 152 -9.91 27.03 17.43
N SER A 153 -10.26 27.90 18.37
CA SER A 153 -9.66 29.22 18.56
C SER A 153 -8.24 29.12 19.16
N GLY A 154 -7.46 30.19 19.05
CA GLY A 154 -6.12 30.27 19.67
C GLY A 154 -6.14 30.13 21.21
N GLU A 155 -7.23 30.53 21.86
CA GLU A 155 -7.42 30.37 23.30
C GLU A 155 -7.67 28.91 23.68
N GLU A 156 -8.49 28.19 22.90
CA GLU A 156 -8.72 26.76 23.09
C GLU A 156 -7.42 25.95 22.95
N TRP A 157 -6.58 26.31 21.97
CA TRP A 157 -5.25 25.73 21.83
C TRP A 157 -4.35 26.03 23.03
N SER A 158 -4.35 27.27 23.52
CA SER A 158 -3.55 27.67 24.68
C SER A 158 -3.97 26.96 25.97
N ASN A 159 -5.28 26.74 26.14
CA ASN A 159 -5.85 25.97 27.25
C ASN A 159 -5.46 24.49 27.15
N LEU A 160 -5.54 23.91 25.95
CA LEU A 160 -5.08 22.54 25.71
C LEU A 160 -3.60 22.34 26.06
N CYS A 161 -2.73 23.26 25.60
CA CYS A 161 -1.30 23.21 25.92
C CYS A 161 -1.06 23.21 27.44
N SER A 162 -1.86 23.97 28.19
CA SER A 162 -1.75 24.07 29.64
C SER A 162 -2.27 22.82 30.34
N TYR A 163 -3.35 22.22 29.82
CA TYR A 163 -3.93 20.97 30.33
C TYR A 163 -2.98 19.77 30.18
N LEU A 164 -2.40 19.59 28.99
CA LEU A 164 -1.54 18.42 28.69
C LEU A 164 -0.25 18.38 29.52
N PHE A 165 0.20 19.52 30.05
CA PHE A 165 1.54 19.72 30.63
C PHE A 165 1.52 20.31 32.06
N LEU A 166 0.40 20.16 32.76
CA LEU A 166 0.12 20.72 34.10
C LEU A 166 1.23 20.46 35.15
N GLU A 167 2.03 19.39 34.98
CA GLU A 167 3.08 18.97 35.91
C GLU A 167 4.49 19.48 35.54
N SER A 168 4.75 19.81 34.27
CA SER A 168 6.09 20.23 33.80
C SER A 168 6.49 21.65 34.21
N VAL A 169 5.52 22.45 34.66
CA VAL A 169 5.73 23.84 35.13
C VAL A 169 6.33 23.87 36.53
N LYS A 170 6.24 22.78 37.31
CA LYS A 170 6.64 22.78 38.73
C LYS A 170 8.15 22.64 38.96
N ASP A 171 8.92 22.14 38.00
CA ASP A 171 10.31 21.71 38.27
C ASP A 171 11.41 22.56 37.61
N GLY A 172 11.08 23.61 36.87
CA GLY A 172 12.02 24.65 36.39
C GLY A 172 13.19 24.18 35.49
N ARG A 173 13.36 22.87 35.27
CA ARG A 173 14.42 22.28 34.45
C ARG A 173 13.90 22.03 33.04
N GLN A 174 14.65 22.48 32.03
CA GLN A 174 14.44 22.13 30.62
C GLN A 174 14.75 20.64 30.39
N GLN A 175 13.86 19.76 30.85
CA GLN A 175 13.95 18.33 30.54
C GLN A 175 13.21 18.04 29.24
N GLN A 176 13.77 17.14 28.42
CA GLN A 176 13.12 16.57 27.25
C GLN A 176 11.73 15.99 27.62
N LEU A 177 10.84 15.89 26.64
CA LEU A 177 9.53 15.27 26.87
C LEU A 177 9.68 13.83 27.38
N THR A 178 8.97 13.52 28.46
CA THR A 178 8.87 12.16 28.98
C THR A 178 7.95 11.32 28.10
N GLN A 179 8.12 9.99 28.13
CA GLN A 179 7.24 9.07 27.40
C GLN A 179 5.76 9.22 27.82
N ALA A 180 5.50 9.55 29.09
CA ALA A 180 4.16 9.77 29.61
C ALA A 180 3.50 11.01 28.99
N GLU A 181 4.26 12.12 28.84
CA GLU A 181 3.76 13.35 28.22
C GLU A 181 3.45 13.15 26.73
N VAL A 182 4.30 12.44 25.99
CA VAL A 182 4.01 12.07 24.58
C VAL A 182 2.76 11.17 24.52
N GLY A 183 2.62 10.25 25.47
CA GLY A 183 1.41 9.42 25.61
C GLY A 183 0.15 10.24 25.85
N ARG A 184 0.20 11.33 26.65
CA ARG A 184 -0.92 12.26 26.85
C ARG A 184 -1.30 12.99 25.57
N ILE A 185 -0.32 13.44 24.78
CA ILE A 185 -0.57 14.05 23.46
C ILE A 185 -1.31 13.06 22.56
N VAL A 186 -0.77 11.85 22.39
CA VAL A 186 -1.37 10.81 21.54
C VAL A 186 -2.79 10.46 22.01
N SER A 187 -2.99 10.31 23.32
CA SER A 187 -4.30 10.04 23.92
C SER A 187 -5.30 11.15 23.63
N HIS A 188 -4.90 12.40 23.77
CA HIS A 188 -5.78 13.53 23.47
C HIS A 188 -6.12 13.60 21.97
N CYS A 189 -5.13 13.50 21.09
CA CYS A 189 -5.34 13.51 19.64
C CYS A 189 -6.27 12.39 19.18
N PHE A 190 -6.21 11.24 19.84
CA PHE A 190 -7.12 10.12 19.61
C PHE A 190 -8.54 10.40 20.11
N ASN A 191 -8.69 10.84 21.35
CA ASN A 191 -10.00 11.04 21.98
C ASN A 191 -10.84 12.12 21.30
N ASP A 192 -10.18 13.15 20.77
CA ASP A 192 -10.78 14.24 20.01
C ASP A 192 -11.28 13.83 18.59
N MET A 193 -10.95 12.63 18.11
CA MET A 193 -11.49 12.16 16.83
C MET A 193 -13.01 11.93 16.87
N PRO A 194 -13.72 12.09 15.73
CA PRO A 194 -15.12 11.66 15.59
C PRO A 194 -15.30 10.17 15.91
N ALA A 195 -16.46 9.79 16.43
CA ALA A 195 -16.72 8.45 16.95
C ALA A 195 -16.48 7.33 15.91
N GLU A 196 -16.95 7.52 14.69
CA GLU A 196 -16.82 6.55 13.59
C GLU A 196 -15.36 6.38 13.15
N ILE A 197 -14.60 7.48 13.16
CA ILE A 197 -13.17 7.48 12.83
C ILE A 197 -12.37 6.83 13.96
N LYS A 198 -12.76 7.03 15.23
CA LYS A 198 -12.18 6.32 16.38
C LYS A 198 -12.36 4.82 16.26
N ILE A 199 -13.53 4.34 15.86
CA ILE A 199 -13.78 2.91 15.63
C ILE A 199 -12.85 2.37 14.53
N CYS A 200 -12.72 3.08 13.40
CA CYS A 200 -11.80 2.73 12.32
C CYS A 200 -10.33 2.74 12.77
N ALA A 201 -9.95 3.67 13.65
CA ALA A 201 -8.61 3.73 14.25
C ALA A 201 -8.37 2.56 15.19
N LEU A 202 -9.30 2.25 16.10
CA LEU A 202 -9.21 1.09 17.01
C LEU A 202 -9.03 -0.22 16.24
N TYR A 203 -9.68 -0.31 15.08
CA TYR A 203 -9.59 -1.48 14.20
C TYR A 203 -8.17 -1.75 13.67
N LEU A 204 -7.30 -0.73 13.64
CA LEU A 204 -5.90 -0.91 13.24
C LEU A 204 -5.08 -1.73 14.26
N SER A 205 -5.57 -1.90 15.49
CA SER A 205 -4.94 -2.76 16.53
C SER A 205 -4.77 -4.22 16.07
N ILE A 206 -5.53 -4.66 15.07
CA ILE A 206 -5.42 -5.99 14.48
C ILE A 206 -4.02 -6.23 13.92
N PHE A 207 -3.38 -5.21 13.35
CA PHE A 207 -2.14 -5.39 12.60
C PHE A 207 -0.90 -5.35 13.52
N PRO A 208 0.11 -6.21 13.26
CA PRO A 208 1.36 -6.16 14.00
C PRO A 208 2.12 -4.84 13.80
N LEU A 209 3.02 -4.54 14.74
CA LEU A 209 3.91 -3.39 14.65
C LEU A 209 4.75 -3.44 13.37
N GLY A 210 4.82 -2.31 12.66
CA GLY A 210 5.60 -2.18 11.41
C GLY A 210 5.00 -2.92 10.19
N ASN A 211 3.86 -3.59 10.34
CA ASN A 211 3.25 -4.32 9.23
C ASN A 211 2.77 -3.39 8.12
N LYS A 212 3.13 -3.70 6.86
CA LYS A 212 2.66 -2.97 5.68
C LYS A 212 1.21 -3.37 5.34
N ILE A 213 0.26 -2.54 5.73
CA ILE A 213 -1.18 -2.78 5.57
C ILE A 213 -1.62 -2.36 4.17
N SER A 214 -2.36 -3.22 3.46
CA SER A 214 -2.99 -2.82 2.21
C SER A 214 -4.26 -2.01 2.47
N THR A 215 -4.32 -0.78 1.94
CA THR A 215 -5.49 0.11 2.08
C THR A 215 -6.79 -0.56 1.61
N LYS A 216 -6.74 -1.31 0.51
CA LYS A 216 -7.91 -2.02 -0.04
C LYS A 216 -8.37 -3.17 0.85
N ARG A 217 -7.44 -3.86 1.54
CA ARG A 217 -7.80 -4.90 2.51
C ARG A 217 -8.50 -4.28 3.71
N LEU A 218 -7.91 -3.22 4.27
CA LEU A 218 -8.44 -2.50 5.43
C LEU A 218 -9.86 -1.99 5.18
N MET A 219 -10.07 -1.20 4.12
CA MET A 219 -11.38 -0.61 3.82
C MET A 219 -12.47 -1.67 3.56
N ARG A 220 -12.14 -2.77 2.85
CA ARG A 220 -13.12 -3.86 2.64
C ARG A 220 -13.56 -4.49 3.95
N ARG A 221 -12.62 -4.64 4.90
CA ARG A 221 -12.96 -5.21 6.19
C ARG A 221 -13.82 -4.27 7.03
N TRP A 222 -13.56 -2.96 6.99
CA TRP A 222 -14.46 -1.98 7.60
C TRP A 222 -15.89 -2.08 7.08
N ILE A 223 -16.06 -2.31 5.76
CA ILE A 223 -17.35 -2.47 5.12
C ILE A 223 -18.01 -3.80 5.53
N VAL A 224 -17.31 -4.93 5.41
CA VAL A 224 -17.89 -6.26 5.70
C VAL A 224 -18.22 -6.44 7.18
N GLU A 225 -17.42 -5.86 8.08
CA GLU A 225 -17.69 -5.89 9.51
C GLU A 225 -18.72 -4.84 9.96
N GLY A 226 -19.24 -4.02 9.03
CA GLY A 226 -20.29 -3.04 9.30
C GLY A 226 -19.85 -1.87 10.18
N LEU A 227 -18.55 -1.55 10.22
CA LEU A 227 -18.03 -0.41 10.97
C LEU A 227 -18.39 0.92 10.31
N ILE A 228 -18.69 0.88 9.01
CA ILE A 228 -19.03 2.04 8.19
C ILE A 228 -20.36 1.76 7.51
N SER A 229 -21.24 2.75 7.50
CA SER A 229 -22.53 2.71 6.83
C SER A 229 -22.60 3.76 5.73
N GLU A 230 -23.53 3.57 4.80
CA GLU A 230 -23.84 4.55 3.76
C GLU A 230 -24.35 5.85 4.40
N ARG A 231 -23.98 7.00 3.82
CA ARG A 231 -24.51 8.31 4.20
C ARG A 231 -25.27 8.88 3.01
N GLU A 232 -26.24 9.77 3.26
CA GLU A 232 -27.26 10.23 2.30
C GLU A 232 -26.68 10.64 0.92
N ASP A 233 -25.43 11.11 0.85
CA ASP A 233 -24.78 11.54 -0.39
C ASP A 233 -23.54 10.72 -0.82
N LEU A 234 -23.14 9.69 -0.05
CA LEU A 234 -21.87 8.98 -0.25
C LEU A 234 -22.01 7.47 -0.13
N SER A 235 -21.59 6.75 -1.19
CA SER A 235 -21.40 5.30 -1.16
C SER A 235 -20.46 4.88 -0.04
N VAL A 236 -20.67 3.68 0.53
CA VAL A 236 -19.85 3.14 1.63
C VAL A 236 -18.35 3.14 1.29
N GLU A 237 -17.97 2.88 0.03
CA GLU A 237 -16.58 2.95 -0.40
C GLU A 237 -15.98 4.35 -0.30
N ASN A 238 -16.74 5.39 -0.64
CA ASN A 238 -16.29 6.78 -0.53
C ASN A 238 -16.20 7.21 0.93
N VAL A 239 -17.12 6.76 1.78
CA VAL A 239 -17.02 7.00 3.24
C VAL A 239 -15.76 6.34 3.81
N ALA A 240 -15.46 5.11 3.40
CA ALA A 240 -14.24 4.41 3.82
C ALA A 240 -12.96 5.15 3.37
N VAL A 241 -12.93 5.68 2.16
CA VAL A 241 -11.82 6.51 1.67
C VAL A 241 -11.70 7.81 2.48
N ALA A 242 -12.81 8.48 2.78
CA ALA A 242 -12.81 9.71 3.57
C ALA A 242 -12.26 9.48 4.99
N TYR A 243 -12.70 8.41 5.67
CA TYR A 243 -12.20 8.05 7.00
C TYR A 243 -10.73 7.65 6.98
N PHE A 244 -10.30 6.87 5.98
CA PHE A 244 -8.89 6.52 5.81
C PHE A 244 -8.01 7.77 5.60
N ASN A 245 -8.44 8.70 4.75
CA ASN A 245 -7.73 9.96 4.54
C ASN A 245 -7.70 10.82 5.80
N HIS A 246 -8.75 10.81 6.62
CA HIS A 246 -8.75 11.52 7.90
C HIS A 246 -7.67 10.98 8.87
N LEU A 247 -7.46 9.66 8.91
CA LEU A 247 -6.40 9.05 9.71
C LEU A 247 -4.99 9.40 9.22
N ILE A 248 -4.82 9.61 7.91
CA ILE A 248 -3.58 10.14 7.33
C ILE A 248 -3.37 11.58 7.77
N ARG A 249 -4.39 12.45 7.66
CA ARG A 249 -4.30 13.86 8.06
C ARG A 249 -3.98 14.02 9.54
N ARG A 250 -4.49 13.12 10.40
CA ARG A 250 -4.15 13.09 11.83
C ARG A 250 -2.80 12.44 12.15
N GLN A 251 -2.04 12.01 11.14
CA GLN A 251 -0.74 11.37 11.31
C GLN A 251 -0.82 10.11 12.21
N VAL A 252 -1.94 9.40 12.16
CA VAL A 252 -2.10 8.08 12.79
C VAL A 252 -1.51 7.00 11.87
N ILE A 253 -1.70 7.18 10.56
CA ILE A 253 -1.26 6.28 9.51
C ILE A 253 -0.23 7.00 8.63
N GLN A 254 0.92 6.36 8.42
CA GLN A 254 1.94 6.77 7.48
C GLN A 254 1.74 6.09 6.11
N PRO A 255 1.59 6.85 5.01
CA PRO A 255 1.66 6.30 3.66
C PRO A 255 3.04 5.73 3.35
N VAL A 256 3.11 4.52 2.79
CA VAL A 256 4.39 3.85 2.44
C VAL A 256 4.55 3.67 0.94
N GLU A 257 3.47 3.29 0.26
CA GLU A 257 3.48 3.07 -1.17
C GLU A 257 2.23 3.67 -1.79
N TYR A 258 2.36 4.33 -2.93
CA TYR A 258 1.24 4.89 -3.70
C TYR A 258 0.94 4.00 -4.91
N ASN A 259 -0.34 3.90 -5.25
CA ASN A 259 -0.78 3.17 -6.43
C ASN A 259 -0.65 4.03 -7.69
N SER A 260 -1.09 3.45 -8.81
CA SER A 260 -0.99 4.14 -10.10
C SER A 260 -1.69 5.50 -10.11
N ASN A 261 -2.76 5.62 -9.33
CA ASN A 261 -3.69 6.73 -9.32
C ASN A 261 -3.36 7.73 -8.19
N GLY A 262 -2.13 7.75 -7.66
CA GLY A 262 -1.72 8.64 -6.58
C GLY A 262 -2.34 8.32 -5.21
N ASN A 263 -3.23 7.32 -5.12
CA ASN A 263 -3.82 6.91 -3.86
C ASN A 263 -2.89 5.95 -3.10
N VAL A 264 -2.89 6.04 -1.77
CA VAL A 264 -2.09 5.16 -0.91
C VAL A 264 -2.46 3.68 -1.13
N LYS A 265 -1.49 2.87 -1.54
CA LYS A 265 -1.58 1.42 -1.75
C LYS A 265 -1.29 0.64 -0.48
N GLN A 266 -0.23 1.05 0.22
CA GLN A 266 0.19 0.46 1.48
C GLN A 266 0.49 1.56 2.50
N CYS A 267 0.18 1.26 3.74
CA CYS A 267 0.42 2.16 4.86
C CYS A 267 0.91 1.39 6.10
N VAL A 268 1.52 2.12 7.03
CA VAL A 268 1.95 1.61 8.34
C VAL A 268 1.38 2.52 9.41
N VAL A 269 1.00 1.99 10.56
CA VAL A 269 0.53 2.80 11.69
C VAL A 269 1.74 3.32 12.45
N TYR A 270 1.75 4.61 12.79
CA TYR A 270 2.82 5.15 13.62
C TYR A 270 2.88 4.42 14.97
N ARG A 271 4.09 4.04 15.39
CA ARG A 271 4.30 3.15 16.53
C ARG A 271 3.58 3.61 17.80
N MET A 272 3.73 4.87 18.20
CA MET A 272 3.12 5.40 19.42
C MET A 272 1.58 5.35 19.36
N PHE A 273 1.00 5.61 18.18
CA PHE A 273 -0.44 5.46 17.98
C PHE A 273 -0.87 4.00 18.07
N LEU A 274 -0.11 3.07 17.48
CA LEU A 274 -0.42 1.65 17.55
C LEU A 274 -0.35 1.13 18.99
N GLU A 275 0.68 1.52 19.76
CA GLU A 275 0.82 1.20 21.18
C GLU A 275 -0.42 1.67 21.98
N TYR A 276 -0.83 2.93 21.79
CA TYR A 276 -2.02 3.49 22.43
C TYR A 276 -3.32 2.78 22.00
N ILE A 277 -3.51 2.58 20.69
CA ILE A 277 -4.72 1.96 20.12
C ILE A 277 -4.87 0.51 20.58
N VAL A 278 -3.78 -0.26 20.66
CA VAL A 278 -3.81 -1.65 21.17
C VAL A 278 -4.20 -1.67 22.65
N ALA A 279 -3.64 -0.77 23.47
CA ALA A 279 -4.03 -0.65 24.87
C ALA A 279 -5.51 -0.29 25.01
N LYS A 280 -5.95 0.74 24.27
CA LYS A 280 -7.34 1.21 24.30
C LYS A 280 -8.34 0.16 23.82
N ALA A 281 -8.03 -0.55 22.73
CA ALA A 281 -8.87 -1.63 22.21
C ALA A 281 -9.00 -2.80 23.20
N SER A 282 -7.96 -3.07 23.98
CA SER A 282 -7.99 -4.09 25.04
C SER A 282 -8.82 -3.63 26.24
N GLU A 283 -8.69 -2.36 26.66
CA GLU A 283 -9.50 -1.77 27.74
C GLU A 283 -10.99 -1.80 27.42
N ASP A 284 -11.35 -1.43 26.19
CA ASP A 284 -12.74 -1.32 25.74
C ASP A 284 -13.33 -2.70 25.31
N ASN A 285 -12.54 -3.78 25.42
CA ASN A 285 -12.85 -5.12 24.90
C ASN A 285 -13.34 -5.10 23.43
N PHE A 286 -12.77 -4.19 22.64
CA PHE A 286 -13.09 -4.02 21.23
C PHE A 286 -12.43 -5.12 20.38
N ILE A 287 -11.11 -5.28 20.54
CA ILE A 287 -10.29 -6.28 19.84
C ILE A 287 -9.28 -6.87 20.83
N THR A 288 -9.25 -8.20 20.94
CA THR A 288 -8.25 -8.91 21.73
C THR A 288 -7.08 -9.31 20.84
N VAL A 289 -5.91 -8.73 21.11
CA VAL A 289 -4.65 -9.12 20.45
C VAL A 289 -3.94 -10.15 21.32
N ALA A 290 -3.61 -11.30 20.73
CA ALA A 290 -2.83 -12.35 21.38
C ALA A 290 -1.56 -12.66 20.58
N GLY A 291 -0.43 -12.69 21.28
CA GLY A 291 0.89 -12.91 20.70
C GLY A 291 1.60 -11.65 20.21
N GLY A 292 2.83 -11.82 19.76
CA GLY A 292 3.65 -10.76 19.16
C GLY A 292 4.33 -9.84 20.16
N THR A 293 4.50 -8.58 19.76
CA THR A 293 5.14 -7.54 20.59
C THR A 293 4.28 -7.15 21.80
N TRP A 294 2.98 -7.41 21.74
CA TRP A 294 2.01 -7.02 22.75
C TRP A 294 1.86 -8.12 23.80
N ARG A 295 2.30 -7.85 25.03
CA ARG A 295 1.99 -8.68 26.20
C ARG A 295 0.79 -8.09 26.93
N THR A 296 -0.33 -7.98 26.22
CA THR A 296 -1.61 -7.67 26.85
C THR A 296 -1.98 -8.85 27.75
N GLN A 297 -2.30 -8.58 29.02
CA GLN A 297 -2.86 -9.61 29.90
C GLN A 297 -4.15 -10.10 29.27
N LEU A 298 -4.15 -11.36 28.85
CA LEU A 298 -5.27 -12.00 28.21
C LEU A 298 -6.36 -12.22 29.27
N SER A 299 -7.37 -11.33 29.29
CA SER A 299 -8.48 -11.45 30.23
C SER A 299 -9.36 -12.64 29.88
N ARG A 300 -10.00 -13.26 30.90
CA ARG A 300 -11.00 -14.34 30.71
C ARG A 300 -12.33 -13.84 30.12
N SER A 301 -12.36 -12.65 29.53
CA SER A 301 -13.58 -12.01 29.05
C SER A 301 -14.07 -12.62 27.73
N LYS A 302 -15.32 -12.32 27.37
CA LYS A 302 -15.90 -12.73 26.09
C LYS A 302 -15.21 -11.99 24.94
N VAL A 303 -14.45 -12.72 24.14
CA VAL A 303 -13.76 -12.17 22.95
C VAL A 303 -14.69 -12.19 21.74
N ARG A 304 -14.94 -11.02 21.14
CA ARG A 304 -15.76 -10.88 19.92
C ARG A 304 -14.93 -10.71 18.65
N GLN A 305 -13.79 -10.05 18.75
CA GLN A 305 -12.85 -9.87 17.65
C GLN A 305 -11.45 -10.21 18.15
N MET A 306 -10.71 -10.99 17.37
CA MET A 306 -9.41 -11.50 17.78
C MET A 306 -8.36 -11.31 16.68
N SER A 307 -7.17 -10.85 17.08
CA SER A 307 -5.99 -10.87 16.24
C SER A 307 -4.89 -11.73 16.87
N LEU A 308 -4.45 -12.75 16.14
CA LEU A 308 -3.39 -13.67 16.54
C LEU A 308 -2.10 -13.29 15.80
N GLN A 309 -1.12 -12.76 16.53
CA GLN A 309 0.12 -12.22 15.96
C GLN A 309 1.31 -13.10 16.34
N GLY A 310 1.56 -14.20 15.62
CA GLY A 310 2.62 -15.14 15.96
C GLY A 310 2.33 -15.91 17.26
N CYS A 311 2.17 -17.23 17.16
CA CYS A 311 1.83 -18.05 18.31
C CYS A 311 3.03 -18.93 18.69
N ASP A 312 3.72 -18.57 19.77
CA ASP A 312 4.70 -19.45 20.39
C ASP A 312 3.98 -20.52 21.22
N SER A 313 4.68 -21.62 21.55
CA SER A 313 4.13 -22.69 22.39
C SER A 313 3.67 -22.22 23.78
N SER A 314 4.18 -21.09 24.28
CA SER A 314 3.70 -20.44 25.50
C SER A 314 2.33 -19.79 25.32
N ASN A 315 2.09 -19.14 24.18
CA ASN A 315 0.83 -18.44 23.89
C ASN A 315 -0.30 -19.43 23.60
N ALA A 316 0.03 -20.59 23.02
CA ALA A 316 -0.93 -21.68 22.81
C ALA A 316 -1.59 -22.15 24.12
N LYS A 317 -0.82 -22.26 25.21
CA LYS A 317 -1.32 -22.64 26.54
C LYS A 317 -2.21 -21.58 27.19
N GLU A 318 -1.98 -20.31 26.91
CA GLU A 318 -2.86 -19.23 27.39
C GLU A 318 -4.16 -19.16 26.58
N MET A 319 -4.08 -19.40 25.26
CA MET A 319 -5.25 -19.51 24.39
C MET A 319 -6.16 -20.68 24.74
N GLU A 320 -5.61 -21.81 25.20
CA GLU A 320 -6.40 -22.95 25.69
C GLU A 320 -7.34 -22.61 26.85
N LYS A 321 -7.06 -21.53 27.60
CA LYS A 321 -7.86 -21.11 28.75
C LYS A 321 -8.97 -20.11 28.39
N MET A 322 -9.07 -19.69 27.13
CA MET A 322 -10.02 -18.66 26.69
C MET A 322 -11.37 -19.24 26.26
N ASP A 323 -12.45 -18.48 26.52
CA ASP A 323 -13.73 -18.72 25.87
C ASP A 323 -13.77 -18.06 24.49
N LEU A 324 -13.52 -18.88 23.47
CA LEU A 324 -13.50 -18.48 22.06
C LEU A 324 -14.85 -18.70 21.35
N SER A 325 -15.89 -19.13 22.07
CA SER A 325 -17.20 -19.43 21.49
C SER A 325 -17.92 -18.22 20.89
N HIS A 326 -17.54 -17.01 21.33
CA HIS A 326 -18.18 -15.75 20.95
C HIS A 326 -17.43 -14.97 19.85
N VAL A 327 -16.32 -15.50 19.33
CA VAL A 327 -15.51 -14.81 18.32
C VAL A 327 -16.27 -14.74 17.00
N ARG A 328 -16.38 -13.52 16.45
CA ARG A 328 -17.06 -13.20 15.18
C ARG A 328 -16.09 -12.77 14.09
N SER A 329 -14.95 -12.18 14.46
CA SER A 329 -13.88 -11.82 13.52
C SER A 329 -12.55 -12.38 14.02
N LEU A 330 -11.82 -13.05 13.14
CA LEU A 330 -10.50 -13.62 13.42
C LEU A 330 -9.52 -13.20 12.33
N THR A 331 -8.42 -12.58 12.76
CA THR A 331 -7.25 -12.32 11.90
C THR A 331 -6.06 -13.07 12.45
N MET A 332 -5.26 -13.68 11.59
CA MET A 332 -4.05 -14.35 12.00
C MET A 332 -2.84 -13.90 11.17
N PHE A 333 -1.69 -13.84 11.83
CA PHE A 333 -0.37 -13.63 11.24
C PHE A 333 0.56 -14.74 11.74
N GLY A 334 1.40 -15.28 10.85
CA GLY A 334 2.31 -16.37 11.17
C GLY A 334 1.84 -17.73 10.64
N SER A 335 2.05 -18.81 11.39
CA SER A 335 1.79 -20.18 10.92
C SER A 335 0.53 -20.79 11.52
N LEU A 336 -0.27 -21.45 10.68
CA LEU A 336 -1.45 -22.23 11.11
C LEU A 336 -1.07 -23.45 11.95
N ASN A 337 0.15 -23.97 11.81
CA ASN A 337 0.64 -25.09 12.63
C ASN A 337 0.70 -24.75 14.12
N GLN A 338 0.75 -23.46 14.45
CA GLN A 338 0.82 -22.98 15.83
C GLN A 338 -0.57 -22.81 16.45
N LEU A 339 -1.65 -22.98 15.68
CA LEU A 339 -3.00 -22.89 16.21
C LEU A 339 -3.38 -24.18 16.95
N PRO A 340 -3.83 -24.08 18.21
CA PRO A 340 -4.53 -25.16 18.85
C PRO A 340 -5.71 -25.69 18.00
N SER A 341 -5.85 -27.01 17.94
CA SER A 341 -6.85 -27.69 17.09
C SER A 341 -8.30 -27.31 17.39
N HIS A 342 -8.57 -26.79 18.60
CA HIS A 342 -9.87 -26.36 19.11
C HIS A 342 -10.30 -24.96 18.66
N LEU A 343 -9.39 -24.10 18.17
CA LEU A 343 -9.75 -22.75 17.70
C LEU A 343 -10.80 -22.80 16.60
N PHE A 344 -10.73 -23.78 15.71
CA PHE A 344 -11.69 -23.92 14.63
C PHE A 344 -13.13 -24.33 15.03
N LYS A 345 -13.49 -24.29 16.33
CA LYS A 345 -14.88 -24.42 16.80
C LYS A 345 -15.72 -23.14 16.59
N PHE A 346 -15.21 -22.18 15.83
CA PHE A 346 -15.84 -20.92 15.45
C PHE A 346 -17.05 -21.07 14.52
N ARG A 347 -18.19 -21.54 15.02
CA ARG A 347 -19.41 -21.63 14.20
C ARG A 347 -19.99 -20.27 13.82
N ILE A 348 -19.71 -19.23 14.61
CA ILE A 348 -20.31 -17.89 14.46
C ILE A 348 -19.37 -16.85 13.86
N VAL A 349 -18.21 -17.26 13.33
CA VAL A 349 -17.28 -16.32 12.68
C VAL A 349 -17.85 -15.86 11.34
N HIS A 350 -17.88 -14.54 11.18
CA HIS A 350 -18.31 -13.84 9.97
C HIS A 350 -17.11 -13.38 9.13
N THR A 351 -15.98 -13.07 9.76
CA THR A 351 -14.77 -12.61 9.06
C THR A 351 -13.56 -13.45 9.46
N LEU A 352 -12.95 -14.13 8.48
CA LEU A 352 -11.72 -14.89 8.65
C LEU A 352 -10.65 -14.38 7.69
N ASP A 353 -9.55 -13.86 8.24
CA ASP A 353 -8.46 -13.28 7.48
C ASP A 353 -7.12 -13.94 7.86
N LEU A 354 -6.61 -14.76 6.94
CA LEU A 354 -5.39 -15.55 7.07
C LEU A 354 -4.33 -15.09 6.05
N GLU A 355 -4.38 -13.83 5.60
CA GLU A 355 -3.45 -13.35 4.58
C GLU A 355 -1.98 -13.50 5.02
N GLY A 356 -1.18 -14.19 4.20
CA GLY A 356 0.24 -14.44 4.43
C GLY A 356 0.54 -15.58 5.40
N CYS A 357 -0.46 -16.34 5.86
CA CYS A 357 -0.24 -17.47 6.75
C CYS A 357 0.38 -18.69 6.04
N THR A 358 1.25 -19.41 6.75
CA THR A 358 1.93 -20.62 6.27
C THR A 358 1.48 -21.88 7.00
N GLY A 359 1.73 -23.06 6.43
CA GLY A 359 1.35 -24.34 7.04
C GLY A 359 -0.12 -24.68 6.81
N PHE A 360 -0.69 -24.23 5.69
CA PHE A 360 -2.08 -24.52 5.36
C PHE A 360 -2.23 -25.99 4.94
N GLN A 361 -3.00 -26.75 5.72
CA GLN A 361 -3.31 -28.16 5.48
C GLN A 361 -4.77 -28.34 5.07
N VAL A 362 -5.07 -29.47 4.41
CA VAL A 362 -6.43 -29.81 3.95
C VAL A 362 -7.45 -29.83 5.10
N CYS A 363 -7.03 -30.30 6.28
CA CYS A 363 -7.89 -30.34 7.47
C CYS A 363 -8.35 -28.94 7.94
N HIS A 364 -7.59 -27.88 7.64
CA HIS A 364 -7.99 -26.50 7.95
C HIS A 364 -9.14 -26.04 7.05
N THR A 365 -9.09 -26.40 5.76
CA THR A 365 -10.15 -26.10 4.80
C THR A 365 -11.48 -26.75 5.20
N ASP A 366 -11.48 -28.01 5.63
CA ASP A 366 -12.70 -28.70 6.07
C ASP A 366 -13.33 -28.02 7.29
N LYS A 367 -12.49 -27.50 8.19
CA LYS A 367 -12.92 -26.75 9.37
C LYS A 367 -13.49 -25.38 9.00
N ILE A 368 -12.85 -24.66 8.08
CA ILE A 368 -13.34 -23.37 7.57
C ILE A 368 -14.71 -23.54 6.89
N CYS A 369 -14.88 -24.62 6.12
CA CYS A 369 -16.16 -24.91 5.44
C CYS A 369 -17.33 -25.20 6.39
N LYS A 370 -17.08 -25.38 7.69
CA LYS A 370 -18.12 -25.53 8.73
C LYS A 370 -18.56 -24.18 9.33
N MET A 371 -17.93 -23.06 8.96
CA MET A 371 -18.26 -21.72 9.45
C MET A 371 -19.39 -21.10 8.62
N LEU A 372 -20.63 -21.58 8.80
CA LEU A 372 -21.76 -21.26 7.91
C LEU A 372 -22.16 -19.76 7.89
N LEU A 373 -21.77 -18.98 8.89
CA LEU A 373 -22.03 -17.53 8.97
C LEU A 373 -20.94 -16.68 8.30
N LEU A 374 -19.92 -17.31 7.70
CA LEU A 374 -18.78 -16.61 7.14
C LEU A 374 -19.20 -15.75 5.93
N LYS A 375 -18.88 -14.45 6.01
CA LYS A 375 -19.08 -13.43 4.98
C LYS A 375 -17.79 -13.06 4.25
N TYR A 376 -16.65 -13.08 4.95
CA TYR A 376 -15.33 -12.78 4.38
C TYR A 376 -14.34 -13.91 4.65
N LEU A 377 -13.72 -14.41 3.58
CA LEU A 377 -12.64 -15.37 3.63
C LEU A 377 -11.41 -14.84 2.89
N GLY A 378 -10.40 -14.42 3.65
CA GLY A 378 -9.11 -13.97 3.14
C GLY A 378 -8.04 -15.07 3.28
N LEU A 379 -7.60 -15.64 2.16
CA LEU A 379 -6.54 -16.63 2.06
C LEU A 379 -5.37 -16.14 1.20
N ARG A 380 -5.31 -14.85 0.91
CA ARG A 380 -4.28 -14.26 0.04
C ARG A 380 -2.87 -14.60 0.54
N ARG A 381 -1.95 -14.93 -0.38
CA ARG A 381 -0.54 -15.27 -0.03
C ARG A 381 -0.40 -16.45 0.96
N THR A 382 -1.39 -17.34 1.02
CA THR A 382 -1.25 -18.61 1.75
C THR A 382 -0.69 -19.69 0.84
N ASP A 383 -0.14 -20.75 1.43
CA ASP A 383 0.40 -21.93 0.74
C ASP A 383 -0.68 -22.93 0.29
N THR A 384 -1.96 -22.57 0.43
CA THR A 384 -3.09 -23.43 0.00
C THR A 384 -3.05 -23.73 -1.50
N LYS A 385 -3.37 -24.97 -1.85
CA LYS A 385 -3.29 -25.50 -3.22
C LYS A 385 -4.66 -25.73 -3.86
N ARG A 386 -5.69 -26.00 -3.07
CA ARG A 386 -7.05 -26.31 -3.54
C ARG A 386 -8.08 -25.86 -2.50
N LEU A 387 -9.28 -25.52 -2.96
CA LEU A 387 -10.46 -25.40 -2.11
C LEU A 387 -11.27 -26.70 -2.20
N PRO A 388 -11.81 -27.22 -1.09
CA PRO A 388 -12.66 -28.41 -1.11
C PRO A 388 -14.04 -28.07 -1.67
N ASP A 389 -14.74 -29.07 -2.20
CA ASP A 389 -16.13 -28.94 -2.68
C ASP A 389 -17.08 -28.48 -1.57
N THR A 390 -16.75 -28.73 -0.30
CA THR A 390 -17.54 -28.25 0.84
C THR A 390 -17.58 -26.73 0.98
N ILE A 391 -16.77 -25.97 0.23
CA ILE A 391 -16.83 -24.50 0.22
C ILE A 391 -18.23 -24.00 -0.17
N GLY A 392 -18.97 -24.76 -0.98
CA GLY A 392 -20.35 -24.45 -1.36
C GLY A 392 -21.32 -24.37 -0.18
N ASN A 393 -20.95 -24.86 1.01
CA ASN A 393 -21.76 -24.75 2.22
C ASN A 393 -21.80 -23.33 2.80
N LEU A 394 -20.83 -22.48 2.44
CA LEU A 394 -20.69 -21.12 2.97
C LEU A 394 -21.67 -20.14 2.31
N LYS A 395 -22.98 -20.39 2.37
CA LYS A 395 -24.02 -19.62 1.65
C LYS A 395 -24.06 -18.12 1.95
N ASN A 396 -23.46 -17.70 3.07
CA ASN A 396 -23.35 -16.30 3.48
C ASN A 396 -22.10 -15.60 2.95
N LEU A 397 -21.22 -16.29 2.22
CA LEU A 397 -19.95 -15.73 1.79
C LEU A 397 -20.17 -14.63 0.75
N GLU A 398 -19.72 -13.41 1.08
CA GLU A 398 -19.82 -12.22 0.25
C GLU A 398 -18.48 -11.92 -0.45
N THR A 399 -17.35 -12.24 0.21
CA THR A 399 -16.01 -11.99 -0.34
C THR A 399 -15.08 -13.19 -0.15
N LEU A 400 -14.51 -13.65 -1.26
CA LEU A 400 -13.46 -14.66 -1.32
C LEU A 400 -12.18 -14.06 -1.90
N ASP A 401 -11.10 -14.02 -1.11
CA ASP A 401 -9.80 -13.52 -1.55
C ASP A 401 -8.74 -14.63 -1.49
N ILE A 402 -8.42 -15.20 -2.66
CA ILE A 402 -7.44 -16.27 -2.85
C ILE A 402 -6.27 -15.84 -3.75
N ARG A 403 -6.02 -14.53 -3.84
CA ARG A 403 -4.91 -13.99 -4.64
C ARG A 403 -3.57 -14.51 -4.17
N GLU A 404 -2.63 -14.67 -5.09
CA GLU A 404 -1.25 -15.05 -4.77
C GLU A 404 -1.18 -16.37 -3.97
N THR A 405 -2.13 -17.28 -4.19
CA THR A 405 -2.12 -18.67 -3.69
C THR A 405 -1.75 -19.63 -4.83
N ASN A 406 -1.63 -20.93 -4.52
CA ASN A 406 -1.41 -21.98 -5.53
C ASN A 406 -2.73 -22.63 -6.02
N ILE A 407 -3.88 -22.02 -5.77
CA ILE A 407 -5.17 -22.49 -6.27
C ILE A 407 -5.28 -22.21 -7.76
N ALA A 408 -5.30 -23.27 -8.56
CA ALA A 408 -5.41 -23.18 -10.01
C ALA A 408 -6.87 -23.09 -10.50
N GLU A 409 -7.82 -23.68 -9.77
CA GLU A 409 -9.22 -23.81 -10.17
C GLU A 409 -10.15 -23.72 -8.95
N LEU A 410 -11.30 -23.07 -9.14
CA LEU A 410 -12.38 -23.05 -8.16
C LEU A 410 -13.30 -24.29 -8.34
N PRO A 411 -13.72 -24.94 -7.25
CA PRO A 411 -14.63 -26.08 -7.35
C PRO A 411 -16.03 -25.64 -7.83
N GLU A 412 -16.74 -26.55 -8.51
CA GLU A 412 -18.10 -26.32 -9.05
C GLU A 412 -19.11 -25.85 -8.00
N THR A 413 -18.90 -26.23 -6.74
CA THR A 413 -19.78 -25.86 -5.63
C THR A 413 -19.72 -24.38 -5.26
N VAL A 414 -18.69 -23.63 -5.69
CA VAL A 414 -18.65 -22.16 -5.56
C VAL A 414 -19.85 -21.52 -6.27
N CYS A 415 -20.37 -22.14 -7.33
CA CYS A 415 -21.54 -21.66 -8.06
C CYS A 415 -22.83 -21.65 -7.23
N GLN A 416 -22.81 -22.28 -6.06
CA GLN A 416 -23.93 -22.31 -5.13
C GLN A 416 -23.87 -21.18 -4.08
N LEU A 417 -22.88 -20.30 -4.15
CA LEU A 417 -22.68 -19.17 -3.24
C LEU A 417 -23.38 -17.92 -3.81
N GLU A 418 -24.69 -17.84 -3.64
CA GLU A 418 -25.54 -16.81 -4.28
C GLU A 418 -25.30 -15.40 -3.73
N ARG A 419 -24.74 -15.26 -2.52
CA ARG A 419 -24.41 -13.98 -1.89
C ARG A 419 -23.01 -13.47 -2.25
N LEU A 420 -22.26 -14.19 -3.08
CA LEU A 420 -20.88 -13.85 -3.40
C LEU A 420 -20.82 -12.60 -4.28
N VAL A 421 -20.24 -11.53 -3.74
CA VAL A 421 -20.09 -10.22 -4.38
C VAL A 421 -18.70 -10.05 -4.98
N ASN A 422 -17.68 -10.60 -4.32
CA ASN A 422 -16.28 -10.37 -4.69
C ASN A 422 -15.49 -11.68 -4.74
N ILE A 423 -14.88 -11.95 -5.89
CA ILE A 423 -13.88 -13.01 -6.07
C ILE A 423 -12.55 -12.37 -6.49
N PHE A 424 -11.56 -12.51 -5.62
CA PHE A 424 -10.19 -12.12 -5.93
C PHE A 424 -9.32 -13.35 -6.12
N GLY A 425 -9.02 -13.67 -7.38
CA GLY A 425 -8.18 -14.79 -7.77
C GLY A 425 -6.88 -14.39 -8.46
N GLY A 426 -6.09 -15.42 -8.76
CA GLY A 426 -4.86 -15.33 -9.54
C GLY A 426 -3.70 -14.65 -8.81
N ASP A 427 -2.54 -14.64 -9.46
CA ASP A 427 -1.35 -13.92 -9.01
C ASP A 427 -0.95 -12.91 -10.08
N LYS A 428 -1.07 -11.61 -9.76
CA LYS A 428 -0.72 -10.53 -10.69
C LYS A 428 0.78 -10.52 -11.01
N ARG A 429 1.62 -10.93 -10.05
CA ARG A 429 3.09 -10.91 -10.18
C ARG A 429 3.55 -12.05 -11.09
N THR A 430 3.11 -13.28 -10.80
CA THR A 430 3.47 -14.44 -11.63
C THR A 430 2.55 -14.64 -12.84
N LYS A 431 1.52 -13.79 -12.99
CA LYS A 431 0.46 -13.86 -14.01
C LYS A 431 -0.25 -15.20 -14.06
N ARG A 432 -0.25 -15.95 -12.95
CA ARG A 432 -0.98 -17.21 -12.85
C ARG A 432 -2.47 -16.93 -12.77
N PRO A 433 -3.27 -17.43 -13.72
CA PRO A 433 -4.70 -17.20 -13.70
C PRO A 433 -5.41 -18.25 -12.83
N LEU A 434 -6.66 -17.95 -12.48
CA LEU A 434 -7.60 -18.83 -11.79
C LEU A 434 -8.65 -19.32 -12.79
N ARG A 435 -8.80 -20.64 -12.91
CA ARG A 435 -9.87 -21.24 -13.71
C ARG A 435 -11.20 -21.18 -12.97
N LEU A 436 -12.23 -20.76 -13.69
CA LEU A 436 -13.60 -20.71 -13.18
C LEU A 436 -14.33 -22.01 -13.54
N PRO A 437 -15.22 -22.51 -12.66
CA PRO A 437 -16.03 -23.68 -12.94
C PRO A 437 -17.03 -23.40 -14.07
N GLU A 438 -17.40 -24.44 -14.82
CA GLU A 438 -18.39 -24.36 -15.89
C GLU A 438 -19.75 -23.89 -15.38
N GLY A 439 -20.12 -24.24 -14.14
CA GLY A 439 -21.36 -23.79 -13.53
C GLY A 439 -21.48 -22.27 -13.39
N LEU A 440 -20.37 -21.56 -13.17
CA LEU A 440 -20.34 -20.10 -13.04
C LEU A 440 -20.58 -19.45 -14.41
N ILE A 441 -20.11 -20.13 -15.45
CA ILE A 441 -20.25 -19.75 -16.85
C ILE A 441 -21.70 -20.04 -17.28
N LYS A 442 -22.17 -21.28 -17.18
CA LYS A 442 -23.44 -21.73 -17.79
C LYS A 442 -24.71 -21.51 -16.96
N LYS A 443 -24.65 -21.53 -15.62
CA LYS A 443 -25.86 -21.66 -14.76
C LYS A 443 -26.47 -20.33 -14.27
N ARG A 444 -25.90 -19.17 -14.60
CA ARG A 444 -26.42 -17.80 -14.35
C ARG A 444 -26.93 -17.51 -12.91
N LYS A 445 -26.36 -18.16 -11.89
CA LYS A 445 -26.83 -18.04 -10.49
C LYS A 445 -26.25 -16.85 -9.72
N MET A 446 -25.08 -16.34 -10.11
CA MET A 446 -24.34 -15.30 -9.37
C MET A 446 -24.52 -13.91 -9.97
N LYS A 447 -25.70 -13.30 -9.76
CA LYS A 447 -26.02 -11.97 -10.32
C LYS A 447 -25.42 -10.80 -9.53
N ALA A 448 -25.15 -10.99 -8.24
CA ALA A 448 -24.63 -9.95 -7.35
C ALA A 448 -23.10 -9.73 -7.45
N LEU A 449 -22.42 -10.43 -8.37
CA LEU A 449 -20.97 -10.38 -8.48
C LEU A 449 -20.53 -9.02 -9.04
N ARG A 450 -19.80 -8.24 -8.23
CA ARG A 450 -19.31 -6.90 -8.58
C ARG A 450 -17.82 -6.91 -8.92
N ILE A 451 -17.04 -7.82 -8.36
CA ILE A 451 -15.60 -7.90 -8.60
C ILE A 451 -15.18 -9.33 -8.92
N LEU A 452 -14.54 -9.50 -10.08
CA LEU A 452 -13.95 -10.76 -10.53
C LEU A 452 -12.54 -10.48 -11.05
N THR A 453 -11.51 -11.00 -10.38
CA THR A 453 -10.12 -10.74 -10.78
C THR A 453 -9.26 -11.98 -10.90
N GLY A 454 -8.31 -11.93 -11.84
CA GLY A 454 -7.22 -12.90 -12.00
C GLY A 454 -7.64 -14.19 -12.66
N ILE A 455 -8.60 -14.15 -13.57
CA ILE A 455 -9.21 -15.34 -14.16
C ILE A 455 -8.55 -15.77 -15.47
N GLU A 456 -8.62 -17.07 -15.77
CA GLU A 456 -8.41 -17.64 -17.11
C GLU A 456 -9.78 -17.77 -17.78
N ILE A 457 -9.89 -17.32 -19.02
CA ILE A 457 -11.09 -17.56 -19.84
C ILE A 457 -10.74 -18.58 -20.90
N VAL A 458 -11.42 -19.72 -20.85
CA VAL A 458 -11.30 -20.85 -21.79
C VAL A 458 -12.67 -21.06 -22.44
N GLY A 459 -12.75 -20.97 -23.77
CA GLY A 459 -14.01 -21.16 -24.51
C GLY A 459 -14.77 -19.87 -24.87
N GLY A 460 -16.10 -19.94 -24.91
CA GLY A 460 -17.00 -18.89 -25.41
C GLY A 460 -17.46 -17.87 -24.36
N TRP A 461 -17.57 -16.60 -24.75
CA TRP A 461 -17.88 -15.44 -23.88
C TRP A 461 -19.36 -15.25 -23.55
N VAL A 462 -20.24 -15.90 -24.32
CA VAL A 462 -21.72 -15.78 -24.29
C VAL A 462 -22.32 -16.05 -22.92
N ASP A 463 -21.58 -16.75 -22.08
CA ASP A 463 -22.05 -17.25 -20.81
C ASP A 463 -21.86 -16.27 -19.64
N LEU A 464 -20.98 -15.26 -19.76
CA LEU A 464 -20.78 -14.25 -18.70
C LEU A 464 -21.68 -13.01 -18.83
N TYR A 465 -22.52 -12.92 -19.86
CA TYR A 465 -23.40 -11.76 -20.13
C TYR A 465 -24.39 -11.44 -18.99
N HIS A 466 -24.64 -12.40 -18.10
CA HIS A 466 -25.52 -12.26 -16.95
C HIS A 466 -24.91 -11.43 -15.80
N LEU A 467 -23.60 -11.15 -15.83
CA LEU A 467 -22.88 -10.40 -14.79
C LEU A 467 -22.97 -8.89 -15.00
N THR A 468 -24.19 -8.34 -15.02
CA THR A 468 -24.43 -6.92 -15.35
C THR A 468 -24.02 -5.96 -14.24
N GLU A 469 -23.93 -6.42 -12.99
CA GLU A 469 -23.48 -5.62 -11.84
C GLU A 469 -21.94 -5.54 -11.69
N LEU A 470 -21.20 -6.18 -12.61
CA LEU A 470 -19.75 -6.25 -12.53
C LEU A 470 -19.13 -4.86 -12.69
N ARG A 471 -18.47 -4.38 -11.63
CA ARG A 471 -17.75 -3.10 -11.60
C ARG A 471 -16.28 -3.26 -11.95
N LYS A 472 -15.70 -4.42 -11.65
CA LYS A 472 -14.29 -4.70 -11.93
C LYS A 472 -14.07 -6.11 -12.46
N LEU A 473 -13.46 -6.17 -13.65
CA LEU A 473 -13.04 -7.41 -14.29
C LEU A 473 -11.52 -7.37 -14.51
N ALA A 474 -10.81 -8.43 -14.09
CA ALA A 474 -9.41 -8.62 -14.43
C ALA A 474 -9.15 -10.02 -14.98
N ILE A 475 -8.67 -10.08 -16.22
CA ILE A 475 -8.41 -11.32 -16.95
C ILE A 475 -6.90 -11.44 -17.15
N TYR A 476 -6.32 -12.56 -16.71
CA TYR A 476 -4.87 -12.77 -16.74
C TYR A 476 -4.41 -13.63 -17.90
N LYS A 477 -5.31 -14.44 -18.45
CA LYS A 477 -5.03 -15.30 -19.58
C LYS A 477 -6.29 -15.52 -20.41
N LEU A 478 -6.13 -15.42 -21.73
CA LEU A 478 -7.14 -15.68 -22.73
C LEU A 478 -6.73 -16.90 -23.54
N ASN A 479 -7.60 -17.90 -23.59
CA ASN A 479 -7.41 -19.08 -24.44
C ASN A 479 -8.68 -19.27 -25.28
N THR A 480 -8.86 -18.41 -26.28
CA THR A 480 -10.09 -18.29 -27.07
C THR A 480 -9.87 -18.67 -28.52
N MET A 481 -10.82 -19.41 -29.10
CA MET A 481 -10.82 -19.80 -30.52
C MET A 481 -11.50 -18.75 -31.43
N SER A 482 -12.28 -17.81 -30.88
CA SER A 482 -13.03 -16.79 -31.63
C SER A 482 -12.83 -15.39 -31.02
N SER A 483 -12.59 -14.40 -31.88
CA SER A 483 -12.28 -13.01 -31.51
C SER A 483 -13.53 -12.10 -31.48
N LYS A 484 -14.62 -12.48 -32.16
CA LYS A 484 -15.87 -11.69 -32.28
C LYS A 484 -16.78 -11.74 -31.04
N ASP A 485 -16.77 -12.84 -30.31
CA ASP A 485 -17.64 -13.02 -29.12
C ASP A 485 -17.18 -12.16 -27.93
N LEU A 486 -15.92 -11.72 -27.96
CA LEU A 486 -15.30 -10.93 -26.91
C LEU A 486 -15.57 -9.44 -27.04
N SER A 487 -15.45 -8.89 -28.25
CA SER A 487 -15.76 -7.48 -28.50
C SER A 487 -17.24 -7.19 -28.21
N SER A 488 -18.13 -8.11 -28.58
CA SER A 488 -19.55 -8.04 -28.22
C SER A 488 -19.77 -8.10 -26.69
N TYR A 489 -19.05 -8.97 -25.98
CA TYR A 489 -19.15 -9.06 -24.52
C TYR A 489 -18.62 -7.81 -23.81
N ILE A 490 -17.44 -7.30 -24.19
CA ILE A 490 -16.89 -6.06 -23.63
C ILE A 490 -17.79 -4.88 -23.96
N GLY A 491 -18.36 -4.82 -25.16
CA GLY A 491 -19.36 -3.81 -25.54
C GLY A 491 -20.62 -3.89 -24.68
N HIS A 492 -21.13 -5.10 -24.42
CA HIS A 492 -22.27 -5.33 -23.53
C HIS A 492 -21.98 -4.90 -22.09
N LEU A 493 -20.86 -5.35 -21.52
CA LEU A 493 -20.41 -4.90 -20.20
C LEU A 493 -20.19 -3.39 -20.15
N GLY A 494 -19.72 -2.81 -21.26
CA GLY A 494 -19.53 -1.37 -21.43
C GLY A 494 -20.81 -0.56 -21.36
N GLY A 495 -21.94 -1.15 -21.72
CA GLY A 495 -23.28 -0.60 -21.48
C GLY A 495 -23.83 -0.86 -20.09
N CYS A 496 -23.14 -1.66 -19.27
CA CYS A 496 -23.53 -2.00 -17.90
C CYS A 496 -22.72 -1.20 -16.86
N SER A 497 -22.45 -1.76 -15.68
CA SER A 497 -21.82 -1.06 -14.54
C SER A 497 -20.29 -1.15 -14.48
N ILE A 498 -19.60 -1.54 -15.57
CA ILE A 498 -18.15 -1.76 -15.56
C ILE A 498 -17.39 -0.44 -15.40
N GLN A 499 -16.50 -0.38 -14.40
CA GLN A 499 -15.68 0.80 -14.10
C GLN A 499 -14.18 0.51 -14.26
N THR A 500 -13.76 -0.74 -14.07
CA THR A 500 -12.36 -1.15 -14.19
C THR A 500 -12.24 -2.41 -15.04
N LEU A 501 -11.51 -2.31 -16.15
CA LEU A 501 -11.19 -3.43 -17.02
C LEU A 501 -9.68 -3.64 -17.07
N ILE A 502 -9.24 -4.85 -16.77
CA ILE A 502 -7.82 -5.23 -16.80
C ILE A 502 -7.70 -6.50 -17.65
N ILE A 503 -6.89 -6.44 -18.70
CA ILE A 503 -6.65 -7.57 -19.59
C ILE A 503 -5.14 -7.73 -19.77
N TYR A 504 -4.64 -8.91 -19.41
CA TYR A 504 -3.30 -9.36 -19.74
C TYR A 504 -3.41 -10.50 -20.75
N ASP A 505 -2.72 -10.34 -21.87
CA ASP A 505 -2.57 -11.40 -22.86
C ASP A 505 -1.28 -11.20 -23.66
N GLU A 506 -0.36 -12.17 -23.54
CA GLU A 506 0.94 -12.14 -24.21
C GLU A 506 0.98 -13.02 -25.46
N SER A 507 -0.05 -13.84 -25.66
CA SER A 507 -0.01 -15.01 -26.54
C SER A 507 -0.91 -14.92 -27.77
N SER A 508 -1.96 -14.10 -27.76
CA SER A 508 -2.96 -14.14 -28.83
C SER A 508 -3.05 -12.85 -29.67
N ASN A 509 -3.57 -12.98 -30.90
CA ASN A 509 -3.94 -11.85 -31.78
C ASN A 509 -5.18 -11.08 -31.28
N PHE A 510 -5.48 -11.16 -29.98
CA PHE A 510 -6.66 -10.60 -29.32
C PHE A 510 -6.93 -9.13 -29.65
N LEU A 511 -5.88 -8.32 -29.79
CA LEU A 511 -6.02 -6.88 -30.05
C LEU A 511 -6.78 -6.57 -31.34
N GLU A 512 -6.75 -7.45 -32.35
CA GLU A 512 -7.54 -7.27 -33.56
C GLU A 512 -9.04 -7.18 -33.27
N SER A 513 -9.55 -7.93 -32.29
CA SER A 513 -10.95 -7.84 -31.87
C SER A 513 -11.30 -6.53 -31.16
N LEU A 514 -10.37 -5.99 -30.38
CA LEU A 514 -10.61 -4.77 -29.61
C LEU A 514 -10.67 -3.52 -30.51
N TYR A 515 -10.06 -3.54 -31.70
CA TYR A 515 -10.18 -2.42 -32.64
C TYR A 515 -11.60 -2.28 -33.20
N HIS A 516 -12.36 -3.38 -33.26
CA HIS A 516 -13.70 -3.43 -33.85
C HIS A 516 -14.82 -3.48 -32.81
N LEU A 517 -14.61 -2.86 -31.65
CA LEU A 517 -15.65 -2.73 -30.63
C LEU A 517 -16.84 -1.94 -31.19
N SER A 518 -18.03 -2.55 -31.16
CA SER A 518 -19.27 -1.95 -31.66
C SER A 518 -19.73 -0.76 -30.81
N ARG A 519 -19.38 -0.74 -29.52
CA ARG A 519 -19.73 0.34 -28.59
C ARG A 519 -18.62 0.52 -27.54
N ALA A 520 -18.21 1.76 -27.33
CA ALA A 520 -17.20 2.10 -26.33
C ALA A 520 -17.78 1.95 -24.90
N PRO A 521 -17.02 1.37 -23.95
CA PRO A 521 -17.43 1.23 -22.56
C PRO A 521 -17.30 2.57 -21.80
N MET A 522 -18.29 3.46 -21.96
CA MET A 522 -18.23 4.87 -21.55
C MET A 522 -18.05 5.10 -20.05
N LEU A 523 -18.38 4.13 -19.19
CA LEU A 523 -18.28 4.26 -17.73
C LEU A 523 -16.90 3.82 -17.16
N LEU A 524 -15.94 3.47 -18.02
CA LEU A 524 -14.60 3.07 -17.56
C LEU A 524 -13.83 4.23 -16.95
N VAL A 525 -13.50 4.07 -15.68
CA VAL A 525 -12.61 4.96 -14.93
C VAL A 525 -11.15 4.48 -15.02
N ALA A 526 -10.94 3.17 -15.15
CA ALA A 526 -9.62 2.57 -15.22
C ALA A 526 -9.53 1.44 -16.27
N LEU A 527 -8.54 1.54 -17.17
CA LEU A 527 -8.26 0.56 -18.21
C LEU A 527 -6.79 0.11 -18.13
N GLU A 528 -6.54 -1.19 -18.06
CA GLU A 528 -5.20 -1.78 -18.11
C GLU A 528 -5.14 -2.86 -19.20
N LEU A 529 -4.47 -2.57 -20.30
CA LEU A 529 -4.28 -3.44 -21.46
C LEU A 529 -2.79 -3.77 -21.60
N THR A 530 -2.39 -4.94 -21.14
CA THR A 530 -1.00 -5.41 -21.27
C THR A 530 -0.97 -6.54 -22.29
N CYS A 531 -1.01 -6.16 -23.56
CA CYS A 531 -0.99 -7.05 -24.71
C CYS A 531 -0.08 -6.48 -25.81
N LYS A 532 0.35 -7.33 -26.75
CA LYS A 532 1.25 -6.93 -27.85
C LYS A 532 0.54 -6.03 -28.86
N MET A 533 0.48 -4.73 -28.59
CA MET A 533 -0.18 -3.74 -29.46
C MET A 533 0.80 -2.76 -30.11
N VAL A 534 0.54 -2.42 -31.37
CA VAL A 534 1.26 -1.38 -32.13
C VAL A 534 0.42 -0.10 -32.27
N LYS A 535 -0.90 -0.23 -32.45
CA LYS A 535 -1.85 0.89 -32.50
C LYS A 535 -2.75 0.90 -31.28
N ILE A 536 -3.27 2.07 -30.92
CA ILE A 536 -4.24 2.23 -29.84
C ILE A 536 -5.66 2.20 -30.42
N PRO A 537 -6.60 1.43 -29.84
CA PRO A 537 -7.99 1.44 -30.31
C PRO A 537 -8.66 2.81 -30.26
N GLY A 538 -9.42 3.13 -31.33
CA GLY A 538 -10.09 4.42 -31.52
C GLY A 538 -11.08 4.78 -30.40
N TRP A 539 -11.82 3.79 -29.91
CA TRP A 539 -12.81 3.99 -28.84
C TRP A 539 -12.21 4.47 -27.51
N ILE A 540 -10.90 4.34 -27.28
CA ILE A 540 -10.26 4.85 -26.06
C ILE A 540 -10.34 6.38 -26.00
N ALA A 541 -10.36 7.07 -27.16
CA ALA A 541 -10.54 8.53 -27.21
C ALA A 541 -11.94 8.96 -26.76
N GLU A 542 -12.94 8.08 -26.86
CA GLU A 542 -14.33 8.38 -26.50
C GLU A 542 -14.57 8.32 -24.98
N LEU A 543 -13.61 7.78 -24.21
CA LEU A 543 -13.77 7.55 -22.76
C LEU A 543 -13.55 8.83 -21.93
N ALA A 544 -14.56 9.68 -21.85
CA ALA A 544 -14.48 10.97 -21.15
C ALA A 544 -14.17 10.87 -19.64
N VAL A 545 -14.62 9.80 -18.96
CA VAL A 545 -14.41 9.59 -17.52
C VAL A 545 -13.14 8.80 -17.18
N LEU A 546 -12.36 8.39 -18.18
CA LEU A 546 -11.14 7.62 -17.96
C LEU A 546 -10.11 8.43 -17.19
N LYS A 547 -9.75 7.96 -15.99
CA LYS A 547 -8.71 8.59 -15.15
C LYS A 547 -7.40 7.82 -15.19
N LYS A 548 -7.45 6.50 -15.39
CA LYS A 548 -6.27 5.64 -15.39
C LYS A 548 -6.18 4.84 -16.67
N LEU A 549 -5.05 4.99 -17.37
CA LEU A 549 -4.70 4.14 -18.50
C LEU A 549 -3.37 3.43 -18.25
N THR A 550 -3.36 2.11 -18.41
CA THR A 550 -2.14 1.31 -18.41
C THR A 550 -2.07 0.53 -19.71
N LEU A 551 -0.98 0.70 -20.45
CA LEU A 551 -0.75 0.05 -21.74
C LEU A 551 0.53 -0.79 -21.68
N SER A 552 0.65 -1.73 -22.63
CA SER A 552 1.91 -2.41 -22.89
C SER A 552 2.97 -1.41 -23.36
N VAL A 553 4.24 -1.63 -22.99
CA VAL A 553 5.37 -0.87 -23.55
C VAL A 553 5.42 -0.93 -25.08
N THR A 554 4.86 -1.96 -25.70
CA THR A 554 4.78 -2.07 -27.17
C THR A 554 3.93 -0.96 -27.80
N ALA A 555 3.06 -0.29 -27.03
CA ALA A 555 2.30 0.87 -27.48
C ALA A 555 3.09 2.19 -27.42
N LEU A 556 4.28 2.18 -26.81
CA LEU A 556 5.09 3.38 -26.61
C LEU A 556 5.67 3.83 -27.96
N ARG A 557 5.08 4.88 -28.54
CA ARG A 557 5.43 5.49 -29.83
C ARG A 557 4.96 6.94 -29.87
N THR A 558 5.65 7.82 -30.59
CA THR A 558 5.36 9.27 -30.61
C THR A 558 3.94 9.60 -31.10
N ASP A 559 3.45 8.93 -32.14
CA ASP A 559 2.09 9.11 -32.67
C ASP A 559 1.00 8.66 -31.68
N ASN A 560 1.22 7.54 -30.98
CA ASN A 560 0.33 7.06 -29.93
C ASN A 560 0.28 8.03 -28.74
N LEU A 561 1.41 8.64 -28.38
CA LEU A 561 1.45 9.67 -27.33
C LEU A 561 0.69 10.94 -27.77
N LYS A 562 0.81 11.35 -29.04
CA LYS A 562 0.02 12.45 -29.62
C LYS A 562 -1.48 12.16 -29.66
N TYR A 563 -1.85 10.90 -29.84
CA TYR A 563 -3.25 10.50 -29.75
C TYR A 563 -3.76 10.54 -28.29
N LEU A 564 -2.97 10.03 -27.35
CA LEU A 564 -3.34 9.97 -25.93
C LEU A 564 -3.30 11.32 -25.22
N SER A 565 -2.54 12.30 -25.73
CA SER A 565 -2.38 13.62 -25.10
C SER A 565 -3.69 14.41 -25.00
N ASN A 566 -4.69 14.06 -25.82
CA ASN A 566 -6.01 14.68 -25.81
C ASN A 566 -6.91 14.16 -24.67
N LEU A 567 -6.53 13.07 -24.00
CA LEU A 567 -7.31 12.49 -22.91
C LEU A 567 -7.04 13.19 -21.58
N SER A 568 -8.11 13.40 -20.80
CA SER A 568 -8.02 13.96 -19.44
C SER A 568 -7.66 12.88 -18.40
N LEU A 569 -6.50 12.25 -18.56
CA LEU A 569 -5.99 11.21 -17.67
C LEU A 569 -5.41 11.81 -16.38
N PHE A 570 -5.61 11.13 -15.25
CA PHE A 570 -4.86 11.37 -14.01
C PHE A 570 -3.53 10.61 -14.03
N SER A 571 -3.54 9.36 -14.52
CA SER A 571 -2.34 8.52 -14.63
C SER A 571 -2.27 7.74 -15.93
N LEU A 572 -1.05 7.71 -16.49
CA LEU A 572 -0.67 6.94 -17.65
C LEU A 572 0.53 6.07 -17.29
N THR A 573 0.43 4.77 -17.58
CA THR A 573 1.50 3.79 -17.28
C THR A 573 1.77 2.92 -18.49
N PHE A 574 3.03 2.80 -18.89
CA PHE A 574 3.49 1.80 -19.85
C PHE A 574 4.22 0.68 -19.10
N ARG A 575 3.80 -0.57 -19.29
CA ARG A 575 4.37 -1.73 -18.58
C ARG A 575 4.83 -2.80 -19.56
N ALA A 576 6.05 -3.29 -19.38
CA ALA A 576 6.57 -4.48 -20.05
C ALA A 576 6.15 -5.76 -19.30
N ALA A 577 6.07 -6.88 -20.03
CA ALA A 577 5.90 -8.19 -19.43
C ALA A 577 7.21 -8.67 -18.77
N GLU A 578 7.13 -9.23 -17.56
CA GLU A 578 8.28 -9.81 -16.84
C GLU A 578 8.86 -11.06 -17.56
N SER A 579 8.02 -11.84 -18.24
CA SER A 579 8.38 -12.92 -19.19
C SER A 579 8.78 -12.32 -20.53
N GLN A 580 10.03 -11.87 -20.64
CA GLN A 580 10.50 -11.17 -21.84
C GLN A 580 10.69 -12.13 -23.01
N HIS A 581 9.73 -12.13 -23.94
CA HIS A 581 9.98 -12.63 -25.29
C HIS A 581 10.87 -11.64 -26.05
N PRO A 582 11.91 -12.10 -26.79
CA PRO A 582 12.77 -11.28 -27.66
C PRO A 582 12.00 -10.34 -28.60
N GLU A 583 10.80 -10.77 -28.99
CA GLU A 583 9.86 -10.02 -29.83
C GLU A 583 9.41 -8.68 -29.21
N THR A 584 9.20 -8.61 -27.89
CA THR A 584 8.76 -7.35 -27.24
C THR A 584 9.85 -6.29 -27.36
N HIS A 585 11.12 -6.69 -27.19
CA HIS A 585 12.26 -5.82 -27.41
C HIS A 585 12.36 -5.37 -28.87
N ALA A 586 12.22 -6.29 -29.83
CA ALA A 586 12.23 -5.96 -31.24
C ALA A 586 11.13 -4.94 -31.62
N ILE A 587 9.93 -5.05 -31.02
CA ILE A 587 8.83 -4.10 -31.25
C ILE A 587 9.16 -2.72 -30.68
N VAL A 588 9.72 -2.62 -29.46
CA VAL A 588 10.10 -1.33 -28.87
C VAL A 588 11.20 -0.65 -29.70
N VAL A 589 12.22 -1.40 -30.15
CA VAL A 589 13.26 -0.88 -31.04
C VAL A 589 12.67 -0.42 -32.37
N LYS A 590 11.76 -1.21 -32.97
CA LYS A 590 11.07 -0.82 -34.21
C LYS A 590 10.24 0.45 -34.03
N ASN A 591 9.51 0.58 -32.92
CA ASN A 591 8.72 1.78 -32.62
C ASN A 591 9.60 3.02 -32.39
N LYS A 592 10.76 2.86 -31.77
CA LYS A 592 11.79 3.90 -31.65
C LYS A 592 12.26 4.35 -33.04
N LEU A 593 12.61 3.40 -33.92
CA LEU A 593 13.01 3.70 -35.30
C LEU A 593 11.89 4.43 -36.07
N CYS A 594 10.64 3.98 -35.96
CA CYS A 594 9.48 4.66 -36.54
C CYS A 594 9.24 6.07 -35.97
N SER A 595 9.77 6.37 -34.80
CA SER A 595 9.69 7.68 -34.14
C SER A 595 10.90 8.57 -34.45
N GLY A 596 11.74 8.22 -35.43
CA GLY A 596 12.95 8.98 -35.77
C GLY A 596 14.08 8.80 -34.75
N GLY A 597 14.10 7.68 -34.02
CA GLY A 597 15.14 7.37 -33.04
C GLY A 597 14.87 7.91 -31.63
N VAL A 598 13.84 8.75 -31.44
CA VAL A 598 13.49 9.36 -30.15
C VAL A 598 11.99 9.30 -29.92
N ILE A 599 11.57 8.86 -28.73
CA ILE A 599 10.14 8.89 -28.37
C ILE A 599 9.83 10.26 -27.78
N THR A 600 9.09 11.06 -28.55
CA THR A 600 8.78 12.44 -28.20
C THR A 600 7.38 12.52 -27.59
N VAL A 601 7.27 13.11 -26.41
CA VAL A 601 6.00 13.53 -25.83
C VAL A 601 5.61 14.87 -26.47
N PRO A 602 4.39 15.00 -27.03
CA PRO A 602 3.95 16.19 -27.74
C PRO A 602 3.90 17.41 -26.82
N ASP A 603 4.03 18.59 -27.41
CA ASP A 603 3.76 19.89 -26.79
C ASP A 603 2.28 20.05 -26.42
N GLU A 604 2.02 20.81 -25.35
CA GLU A 604 0.67 21.13 -24.83
C GLU A 604 -0.27 19.94 -24.56
N GLY A 605 0.30 18.74 -24.44
CA GLY A 605 -0.42 17.50 -24.18
C GLY A 605 -0.74 17.25 -22.70
N PHE A 606 -1.58 16.25 -22.43
CA PHE A 606 -1.72 15.64 -21.10
C PHE A 606 -2.00 16.63 -19.96
N LYS A 607 -2.91 17.58 -20.19
CA LYS A 607 -3.16 18.73 -19.30
C LYS A 607 -3.46 18.38 -17.84
N ASN A 608 -4.04 17.21 -17.57
CA ASN A 608 -4.46 16.79 -16.22
C ASN A 608 -3.62 15.63 -15.65
N LEU A 609 -2.55 15.23 -16.35
CA LEU A 609 -1.77 14.06 -16.01
C LEU A 609 -0.83 14.37 -14.85
N LYS A 610 -1.09 13.75 -13.69
CA LYS A 610 -0.27 13.93 -12.48
C LYS A 610 0.80 12.86 -12.32
N VAL A 611 0.57 11.67 -12.84
CA VAL A 611 1.51 10.54 -12.67
C VAL A 611 1.78 9.82 -13.98
N PHE A 612 3.04 9.86 -14.41
CA PHE A 612 3.53 9.17 -15.60
C PHE A 612 4.53 8.08 -15.22
N ARG A 613 4.29 6.86 -15.71
CA ARG A 613 5.15 5.71 -15.40
C ARG A 613 5.52 4.92 -16.63
N ILE A 614 6.77 4.50 -16.69
CA ILE A 614 7.25 3.56 -17.71
C ILE A 614 8.01 2.45 -16.99
N SER A 615 7.75 1.21 -17.37
CA SER A 615 8.47 0.05 -16.89
C SER A 615 8.86 -0.82 -18.07
N ALA A 616 10.15 -0.89 -18.37
CA ALA A 616 10.71 -1.58 -19.53
C ALA A 616 12.19 -1.89 -19.29
N LEU A 617 12.66 -3.08 -19.69
CA LEU A 617 14.09 -3.44 -19.59
C LEU A 617 15.00 -2.38 -20.19
N ARG A 618 14.76 -2.05 -21.46
CA ARG A 618 15.54 -1.11 -22.24
C ARG A 618 14.62 0.03 -22.62
N MET A 619 14.79 1.15 -21.95
CA MET A 619 14.01 2.35 -22.24
C MET A 619 14.68 3.14 -23.36
N PRO A 620 13.95 3.41 -24.46
CA PRO A 620 14.45 4.26 -25.53
C PRO A 620 14.59 5.70 -25.05
N LEU A 621 15.41 6.49 -25.76
CA LEU A 621 15.57 7.92 -25.49
C LEU A 621 14.20 8.63 -25.49
N LEU A 622 13.86 9.24 -24.35
CA LEU A 622 12.62 9.97 -24.14
C LEU A 622 12.89 11.47 -24.28
N LYS A 623 12.01 12.19 -24.99
CA LYS A 623 12.07 13.65 -25.11
C LYS A 623 10.74 14.28 -24.69
N PHE A 624 10.78 15.18 -23.74
CA PHE A 624 9.63 16.00 -23.33
C PHE A 624 9.69 17.36 -24.02
N SER A 625 8.72 17.63 -24.89
CA SER A 625 8.57 18.93 -25.54
C SER A 625 8.16 20.01 -24.53
N ARG A 626 8.23 21.28 -24.93
CA ARG A 626 7.78 22.40 -24.09
C ARG A 626 6.31 22.21 -23.68
N TYR A 627 6.03 22.39 -22.39
CA TYR A 627 4.68 22.23 -21.81
C TYR A 627 4.01 20.87 -22.10
N ALA A 628 4.79 19.80 -22.28
CA ALA A 628 4.26 18.49 -22.68
C ALA A 628 3.35 17.81 -21.63
N MET A 629 3.56 18.09 -20.33
CA MET A 629 2.75 17.57 -19.23
C MET A 629 2.74 18.61 -18.08
N PRO A 630 1.85 19.62 -18.12
CA PRO A 630 1.95 20.80 -17.24
C PRO A 630 1.64 20.49 -15.76
N GLU A 631 0.82 19.48 -15.50
CA GLU A 631 0.36 19.08 -14.16
C GLU A 631 1.09 17.85 -13.59
N LEU A 632 2.19 17.42 -14.23
CA LEU A 632 2.90 16.21 -13.84
C LEU A 632 3.61 16.41 -12.51
N GLU A 633 3.19 15.69 -11.47
CA GLU A 633 3.78 15.73 -10.13
C GLU A 633 4.83 14.62 -9.94
N THR A 634 4.62 13.44 -10.56
CA THR A 634 5.48 12.26 -10.35
C THR A 634 5.82 11.55 -11.67
N LEU A 635 7.13 11.34 -11.88
CA LEU A 635 7.69 10.51 -12.95
C LEU A 635 8.33 9.24 -12.37
N GLU A 636 7.88 8.05 -12.78
CA GLU A 636 8.48 6.77 -12.36
C GLU A 636 9.01 5.98 -13.56
N LEU A 637 10.31 5.71 -13.57
CA LEU A 637 11.00 4.95 -14.59
C LEU A 637 11.61 3.68 -13.98
N ASN A 638 11.11 2.51 -14.40
CA ASN A 638 11.58 1.21 -13.94
C ASN A 638 12.30 0.47 -15.09
N PHE A 639 13.63 0.36 -15.06
CA PHE A 639 14.44 -0.12 -16.18
C PHE A 639 15.65 -0.97 -15.77
N SER A 640 16.22 -1.70 -16.73
CA SER A 640 17.57 -2.29 -16.60
C SER A 640 18.61 -1.44 -17.34
N MET A 641 18.24 -0.81 -18.46
CA MET A 641 19.02 0.13 -19.24
C MET A 641 18.11 1.29 -19.69
N LEU A 642 18.61 2.51 -19.61
CA LEU A 642 17.93 3.72 -20.06
C LEU A 642 18.87 4.50 -20.97
N GLU A 643 18.44 4.78 -22.19
CA GLU A 643 19.27 5.49 -23.18
C GLU A 643 19.42 6.99 -22.90
N GLY A 644 18.50 7.58 -22.12
CA GLY A 644 18.53 8.99 -21.73
C GLY A 644 17.14 9.62 -21.64
N VAL A 645 17.05 10.79 -21.02
CA VAL A 645 15.80 11.56 -20.88
C VAL A 645 16.07 13.04 -21.10
N LEU A 646 15.55 13.59 -22.19
CA LEU A 646 15.71 14.98 -22.60
C LEU A 646 14.46 15.82 -22.29
N GLY A 647 14.65 17.10 -21.96
CA GLY A 647 13.54 18.04 -21.82
C GLY A 647 12.82 17.99 -20.47
N THR A 648 13.44 17.42 -19.43
CA THR A 648 12.85 17.35 -18.08
C THR A 648 12.66 18.74 -17.46
N GLU A 649 13.41 19.75 -17.92
CA GLU A 649 13.24 21.16 -17.59
C GLU A 649 11.86 21.70 -18.03
N ASN A 650 11.21 21.08 -19.03
CA ASN A 650 9.88 21.48 -19.51
C ASN A 650 8.72 21.00 -18.61
N LEU A 651 9.01 20.18 -17.58
CA LEU A 651 8.01 19.59 -16.69
C LEU A 651 7.81 20.45 -15.43
N VAL A 652 7.16 21.60 -15.60
CA VAL A 652 7.12 22.70 -14.61
C VAL A 652 6.65 22.27 -13.21
N ARG A 653 5.66 21.38 -13.08
CA ARG A 653 5.11 20.94 -11.78
C ARG A 653 5.70 19.64 -11.23
N LEU A 654 6.79 19.14 -11.81
CA LEU A 654 7.41 17.90 -11.37
C LEU A 654 7.97 18.05 -9.95
N GLU A 655 7.49 17.22 -9.02
CA GLU A 655 7.90 17.23 -7.61
C GLU A 655 8.78 16.02 -7.27
N MET A 656 8.51 14.85 -7.89
CA MET A 656 9.17 13.59 -7.56
C MET A 656 9.57 12.81 -8.81
N VAL A 657 10.81 12.32 -8.83
CA VAL A 657 11.31 11.39 -9.84
C VAL A 657 11.74 10.10 -9.15
N HIS A 658 11.16 8.98 -9.55
CA HIS A 658 11.53 7.66 -9.06
C HIS A 658 12.25 6.90 -10.17
N LEU A 659 13.53 6.59 -9.97
CA LEU A 659 14.27 5.70 -10.86
C LEU A 659 14.47 4.36 -10.14
N ARG A 660 14.07 3.27 -10.77
CA ARG A 660 14.23 1.92 -10.20
C ARG A 660 14.95 1.00 -11.17
N LEU A 661 16.08 0.46 -10.73
CA LEU A 661 16.81 -0.58 -11.46
C LEU A 661 16.15 -1.95 -11.27
N MET A 662 15.91 -2.66 -12.37
CA MET A 662 15.34 -4.01 -12.34
C MET A 662 16.40 -5.10 -12.08
N ASP A 663 17.65 -4.89 -12.49
CA ASP A 663 18.78 -5.83 -12.33
C ASP A 663 20.05 -5.13 -11.78
N LYS A 664 20.87 -5.88 -11.02
CA LYS A 664 22.12 -5.37 -10.38
C LYS A 664 23.36 -5.47 -11.29
N GLU A 665 23.35 -6.30 -12.32
CA GLU A 665 24.56 -6.64 -13.09
C GLU A 665 24.68 -5.75 -14.34
N GLY A 666 25.30 -4.57 -14.19
CA GLY A 666 25.85 -3.79 -15.32
C GLY A 666 25.20 -2.45 -15.67
N GLY A 667 24.18 -1.99 -14.93
CA GLY A 667 23.46 -0.74 -15.21
C GLY A 667 23.81 0.45 -14.30
N GLU A 668 24.68 0.30 -13.31
CA GLU A 668 24.90 1.31 -12.27
C GLU A 668 25.57 2.59 -12.80
N ASP A 669 26.56 2.48 -13.69
CA ASP A 669 27.30 3.65 -14.20
C ASP A 669 26.43 4.51 -15.14
N GLN A 670 25.69 3.90 -16.06
CA GLN A 670 24.73 4.62 -16.92
C GLN A 670 23.57 5.23 -16.11
N THR A 671 23.17 4.60 -15.00
CA THR A 671 22.12 5.16 -14.14
C THR A 671 22.61 6.39 -13.38
N LYS A 672 23.90 6.42 -12.97
CA LYS A 672 24.53 7.61 -12.38
C LYS A 672 24.65 8.75 -13.41
N ASP A 673 24.95 8.44 -14.67
CA ASP A 673 25.00 9.45 -15.72
C ASP A 673 23.62 10.05 -16.01
N VAL A 674 22.57 9.23 -16.09
CA VAL A 674 21.19 9.72 -16.25
C VAL A 674 20.71 10.46 -15.00
N GLN A 675 21.08 10.00 -13.81
CA GLN A 675 20.82 10.72 -12.57
C GLN A 675 21.45 12.11 -12.63
N LYS A 676 22.73 12.20 -12.99
CA LYS A 676 23.46 13.45 -13.11
C LYS A 676 22.85 14.36 -14.19
N GLU A 677 22.47 13.81 -15.35
CA GLU A 677 21.78 14.54 -16.41
C GLU A 677 20.44 15.10 -15.93
N MET A 678 19.68 14.31 -15.16
CA MET A 678 18.42 14.78 -14.55
C MET A 678 18.65 15.82 -13.46
N GLU A 679 19.65 15.66 -12.61
CA GLU A 679 20.03 16.63 -11.58
C GLU A 679 20.50 17.96 -12.20
N GLU A 680 21.33 17.91 -13.25
CA GLU A 680 21.78 19.09 -14.00
C GLU A 680 20.65 19.79 -14.77
N ALA A 681 19.70 19.04 -15.34
CA ALA A 681 18.52 19.60 -15.98
C ALA A 681 17.57 20.26 -14.96
N VAL A 682 17.61 19.80 -13.71
CA VAL A 682 16.85 20.35 -12.58
C VAL A 682 17.48 21.64 -12.04
N GLU A 683 18.81 21.73 -11.97
CA GLU A 683 19.53 22.96 -11.58
C GLU A 683 19.29 24.14 -12.54
N LYS A 684 18.96 23.86 -13.80
CA LYS A 684 18.65 24.87 -14.83
C LYS A 684 17.24 25.46 -14.70
N ARG A 685 16.40 25.01 -13.74
CA ARG A 685 15.07 25.58 -13.51
C ARG A 685 15.15 26.92 -12.79
N THR A 686 14.44 27.90 -13.32
CA THR A 686 14.46 29.29 -12.82
C THR A 686 13.60 29.53 -11.58
N ASP A 687 12.84 28.54 -11.10
CA ASP A 687 11.88 28.65 -10.00
C ASP A 687 12.40 28.15 -8.63
N GLY A 688 13.63 27.64 -8.58
CA GLY A 688 14.29 27.18 -7.34
C GLY A 688 13.66 25.95 -6.67
N LYS A 689 12.66 25.30 -7.31
CA LYS A 689 12.00 24.10 -6.78
C LYS A 689 12.44 22.86 -7.53
N ALA A 690 13.58 22.31 -7.10
CA ALA A 690 14.10 21.06 -7.64
C ALA A 690 13.20 19.86 -7.27
N PRO A 691 12.74 19.03 -8.24
CA PRO A 691 12.10 17.76 -7.92
C PRO A 691 13.05 16.85 -7.12
N ARG A 692 12.49 16.13 -6.15
CA ARG A 692 13.22 15.11 -5.40
C ARG A 692 13.46 13.88 -6.27
N VAL A 693 14.71 13.61 -6.60
CA VAL A 693 15.12 12.38 -7.29
C VAL A 693 15.37 11.28 -6.25
N ILE A 694 14.65 10.16 -6.38
CA ILE A 694 14.77 9.01 -5.47
C ILE A 694 15.17 7.79 -6.30
N LEU A 695 16.38 7.30 -6.03
CA LEU A 695 16.87 6.04 -6.53
C LEU A 695 16.40 4.89 -5.63
N HIS A 696 15.66 3.95 -6.19
CA HIS A 696 15.33 2.72 -5.48
C HIS A 696 16.29 1.61 -5.91
N GLY A 697 17.27 1.29 -5.07
CA GLY A 697 17.96 0.00 -5.11
C GLY A 697 17.00 -1.11 -4.66
N ARG A 698 17.06 -2.29 -5.29
CA ARG A 698 16.17 -3.40 -4.94
C ARG A 698 16.32 -3.74 -3.44
N LEU A 699 15.26 -3.54 -2.65
CA LEU A 699 15.07 -4.25 -1.39
C LEU A 699 15.11 -5.75 -1.71
N VAL A 700 16.12 -6.44 -1.20
CA VAL A 700 16.20 -7.89 -1.29
C VAL A 700 15.05 -8.45 -0.45
N GLU A 701 13.87 -8.64 -1.07
CA GLU A 701 12.96 -9.68 -0.59
C GLU A 701 13.66 -11.00 -0.91
N THR A 702 14.47 -11.46 0.04
CA THR A 702 14.98 -12.83 0.03
C THR A 702 13.76 -13.74 -0.06
N LYS A 703 13.53 -14.31 -1.24
CA LYS A 703 12.77 -15.55 -1.31
C LYS A 703 13.50 -16.52 -0.37
N PRO A 704 12.85 -17.16 0.61
CA PRO A 704 13.40 -18.37 1.14
C PRO A 704 13.51 -19.32 -0.06
N LYS A 705 14.74 -19.56 -0.54
CA LYS A 705 15.02 -20.73 -1.35
C LYS A 705 14.73 -21.91 -0.41
N LEU A 706 13.74 -22.71 -0.79
CA LEU A 706 13.53 -24.05 -0.25
C LEU A 706 14.82 -24.88 -0.39
#